data_AF-I7MG49-F1
#
_entry.id   AF-I7MG49-F1
#
_cell.length_a   1.000
_cell.length_b   1.000
_cell.length_c   1.000
_cell.angle_alpha   90.00
_cell.angle_beta   90.00
_cell.angle_gamma   90.00
#
_symmetry.space_group_name_H-M   'P 1'
#
loop_
_entity.id
_entity.type
_entity.pdbx_description
1 polymer ?
#
loop_
_entity_poly.entity_id
_entity_poly.type
_entity_poly.pdbx_seq_one_letter_code
_entity_poly.pdbx_strand_id
1 'polypeptide(L)'
;MGIHHLTTPSWSGQGEYRLAFYEGQTYGLENTIFFLFFILIVIYMIKKLFFGDKMKPQISRESFNRLVQFQRILPIQQQTPANDEEQIKQSDDLTDERSSDSNGNDFPFYKKDFIIKKYSFCQKLFNFFILLFMWSLGACMAYLFSLSSGFGQVELGSSIICCLMMFTIILYFTYQIGIKSYFLLIFALLAVAISVFPLIFFQDICVCSNKDSGYLINDNMYLSTSFTRRISFKKACPEEELCHLYATLPENTNNSVFINIHTGIAINQIMIQLQDLEVKSDPIIQSGQINSSIDLDSNGERNTFTNLFQNLQPNRLYLIKVINQEKQSVLKVTKYKTLPTKEQIQAQQFQVNVAFGGDWSNQKYGNLLNLRLVDTQPDIILFGGNIAQDNGMKNCYHQWDIFLNNFETQIFQALDRVVPFIFSIGNRDIGLNSLKNYNLTIIDETGPLIFSWFPQNTLNNQIPPISSRPSYHYHLIGNIIIFALDSGYIMNYDGAQLEWMKNIVNQYKDYYKVALYHYPIFPACLFDDKKWDSPNSSAVGENIWIPFFDQFNFVAAIENHTKQFKRTYPIKNKTKAQGGTIYLGDGNWGSVSEDCFKSSNNQQIFEKLITTGIQHFWVARVSSDKIIYDALSKDPKYYLDKDYIQNLPQYNLKQ
;
A
#
# COMPACT_ATOMS: atom_id res chain seq x y z
N MET A 1 -3.68 30.67 17.49
CA MET A 1 -3.67 29.61 18.52
C MET A 1 -5.00 28.88 18.45
N GLY A 2 -5.07 27.83 17.64
CA GLY A 2 -6.18 26.88 17.62
C GLY A 2 -5.58 25.52 17.94
N ILE A 3 -5.94 24.97 19.10
CA ILE A 3 -5.49 23.68 19.59
C ILE A 3 -6.19 22.63 18.74
N HIS A 4 -5.49 22.10 17.72
CA HIS A 4 -5.85 20.82 17.14
C HIS A 4 -5.57 19.76 18.20
N HIS A 5 -6.62 19.27 18.85
CA HIS A 5 -6.61 17.97 19.49
C HIS A 5 -6.39 16.92 18.39
N LEU A 6 -5.12 16.69 18.06
CA LEU A 6 -4.70 15.56 17.24
C LEU A 6 -4.96 14.31 18.08
N THR A 7 -6.05 13.62 17.76
CA THR A 7 -6.18 12.20 18.07
C THR A 7 -4.95 11.49 17.50
N THR A 8 -4.33 10.63 18.30
CA THR A 8 -3.18 9.82 17.85
C THR A 8 -3.60 9.04 16.60
N PRO A 9 -2.89 9.16 15.47
CA PRO A 9 -3.23 8.44 14.26
C PRO A 9 -3.11 6.92 14.50
N SER A 10 -4.18 6.19 14.23
CA SER A 10 -4.20 4.73 14.26
C SER A 10 -4.01 4.16 12.86
N TRP A 11 -3.38 2.99 12.75
CA TRP A 11 -3.33 2.28 11.48
C TRP A 11 -4.75 1.83 11.10
N SER A 12 -5.20 2.17 9.89
CA SER A 12 -6.60 2.01 9.46
C SER A 12 -6.83 0.93 8.41
N GLY A 13 -5.83 0.08 8.14
CA GLY A 13 -5.97 -0.97 7.13
C GLY A 13 -5.78 -0.56 5.68
N GLN A 14 -5.33 0.67 5.42
CA GLN A 14 -5.52 1.31 4.11
C GLN A 14 -4.27 1.96 3.48
N GLY A 15 -3.09 1.83 4.10
CA GLY A 15 -1.78 2.30 3.60
C GLY A 15 -1.69 3.80 3.25
N GLU A 16 -0.46 4.32 3.10
CA GLU A 16 -0.20 5.69 2.66
C GLU A 16 -0.48 5.94 1.17
N TYR A 17 -0.66 4.89 0.36
CA TYR A 17 -0.95 5.04 -1.07
C TYR A 17 -2.26 5.79 -1.36
N ARG A 18 -3.13 5.97 -0.36
CA ARG A 18 -4.23 6.93 -0.41
C ARG A 18 -3.78 8.38 -0.53
N LEU A 19 -2.68 8.80 0.09
CA LEU A 19 -2.10 10.14 -0.09
C LEU A 19 -1.58 10.34 -1.52
N ALA A 20 -0.99 9.30 -2.12
CA ALA A 20 -0.57 9.34 -3.53
C ALA A 20 -1.77 9.48 -4.48
N PHE A 21 -2.83 8.71 -4.23
CA PHE A 21 -4.08 8.78 -4.97
C PHE A 21 -4.79 10.13 -4.75
N TYR A 22 -4.68 10.71 -3.55
CA TYR A 22 -5.15 12.06 -3.20
C TYR A 22 -4.43 13.15 -4.01
N GLU A 23 -3.10 13.06 -4.20
CA GLU A 23 -2.33 13.97 -5.06
C GLU A 23 -2.66 13.78 -6.55
N GLY A 24 -2.85 12.53 -7.01
CA GLY A 24 -3.26 12.25 -8.39
C GLY A 24 -4.67 12.73 -8.72
N GLN A 25 -5.62 12.57 -7.79
CA GLN A 25 -7.00 13.02 -7.97
C GLN A 25 -7.18 14.53 -7.80
N THR A 26 -6.35 15.20 -7.00
CA THR A 26 -6.35 16.67 -6.95
C THR A 26 -5.94 17.28 -8.30
N TYR A 27 -4.98 16.68 -9.01
CA TYR A 27 -4.68 17.02 -10.41
C TYR A 27 -5.86 16.74 -11.36
N GLY A 28 -6.59 15.64 -11.17
CA GLY A 28 -7.84 15.36 -11.89
C GLY A 28 -8.93 16.41 -11.61
N LEU A 29 -8.99 16.93 -10.38
CA LEU A 29 -9.91 18.00 -9.98
C LEU A 29 -9.57 19.34 -10.61
N GLU A 30 -8.30 19.72 -10.72
CA GLU A 30 -7.89 20.94 -11.42
C GLU A 30 -8.40 20.96 -12.86
N ASN A 31 -8.29 19.81 -13.53
CA ASN A 31 -8.82 19.62 -14.89
C ASN A 31 -10.36 19.63 -14.95
N THR A 32 -11.03 19.11 -13.92
CA THR A 32 -12.50 19.10 -13.83
C THR A 32 -13.06 20.49 -13.52
N ILE A 33 -12.40 21.26 -12.64
CA ILE A 33 -12.71 22.67 -12.36
C ILE A 33 -12.51 23.51 -13.62
N PHE A 34 -11.42 23.27 -14.37
CA PHE A 34 -11.18 23.92 -15.66
C PHE A 34 -12.30 23.61 -16.67
N PHE A 35 -12.75 22.35 -16.75
CA PHE A 35 -13.86 21.95 -17.60
C PHE A 35 -15.20 22.61 -17.21
N LEU A 36 -15.48 22.74 -15.91
CA LEU A 36 -16.66 23.46 -15.40
C LEU A 36 -16.58 24.97 -15.70
N PHE A 37 -15.39 25.58 -15.59
CA PHE A 37 -15.16 26.97 -16.01
C PHE A 37 -15.35 27.17 -17.51
N PHE A 38 -14.90 26.21 -18.33
CA PHE A 38 -15.11 26.24 -19.77
C PHE A 38 -16.60 26.18 -20.12
N ILE A 39 -17.38 25.33 -19.44
CA ILE A 39 -18.85 25.28 -19.61
C ILE A 39 -19.49 26.62 -19.23
N LEU A 40 -19.08 27.26 -18.14
CA LEU A 40 -19.56 28.59 -17.75
C LEU A 40 -19.28 29.66 -18.81
N ILE A 41 -18.07 29.65 -19.39
CA ILE A 41 -17.69 30.57 -20.46
C ILE A 41 -18.57 30.34 -21.69
N VAL A 42 -18.80 29.08 -22.07
CA VAL A 42 -19.69 28.73 -23.19
C VAL A 42 -21.12 29.18 -22.92
N ILE A 43 -21.66 28.96 -21.72
CA ILE A 43 -23.00 29.44 -21.32
C ILE A 43 -23.07 30.97 -21.37
N TYR A 44 -22.05 31.67 -20.88
CA TYR A 44 -21.97 33.13 -20.91
C TYR A 44 -21.93 33.65 -22.35
N MET A 45 -21.13 33.02 -23.23
CA MET A 45 -21.08 33.37 -24.66
C MET A 45 -22.42 33.13 -25.35
N ILE A 46 -23.08 31.99 -25.10
CA ILE A 46 -24.43 31.70 -25.62
C ILE A 46 -25.43 32.76 -25.12
N LYS A 47 -25.37 33.14 -23.84
CA LYS A 47 -26.24 34.19 -23.30
C LYS A 47 -26.01 35.52 -24.03
N LYS A 48 -24.76 35.92 -24.23
CA LYS A 48 -24.40 37.16 -24.91
C LYS A 48 -24.82 37.15 -26.39
N LEU A 49 -24.61 36.04 -27.08
CA LEU A 49 -24.95 35.85 -28.50
C LEU A 49 -26.45 35.85 -28.77
N PHE A 50 -27.25 35.22 -27.92
CA PHE A 50 -28.69 35.05 -28.17
C PHE A 50 -29.58 36.13 -27.54
N PHE A 51 -29.14 36.79 -26.45
CA PHE A 51 -29.99 37.75 -25.75
C PHE A 51 -29.59 39.21 -25.96
N GLY A 52 -28.32 39.51 -26.29
CA GLY A 52 -27.81 40.88 -26.49
C GLY A 52 -28.00 41.82 -25.29
N ASP A 53 -27.28 42.93 -25.22
CA ASP A 53 -27.36 43.90 -24.11
C ASP A 53 -28.68 44.72 -24.07
N LYS A 54 -29.75 44.23 -24.70
CA LYS A 54 -31.05 44.92 -24.78
C LYS A 54 -31.92 44.65 -23.55
N MET A 55 -31.39 44.97 -22.37
CA MET A 55 -32.22 45.35 -21.21
C MET A 55 -31.67 46.65 -20.63
N LYS A 56 -32.00 47.78 -21.27
CA LYS A 56 -32.07 49.06 -20.55
C LYS A 56 -33.47 49.15 -19.93
N PRO A 57 -33.64 49.15 -18.60
CA PRO A 57 -34.94 49.41 -18.00
C PRO A 57 -35.30 50.87 -18.29
N GLN A 58 -36.45 51.09 -18.95
CA GLN A 58 -37.08 52.42 -18.97
C GLN A 58 -37.57 52.72 -17.54
N ILE A 59 -36.71 53.37 -16.74
CA ILE A 59 -37.13 53.99 -15.49
C ILE A 59 -37.92 55.24 -15.86
N SER A 60 -39.20 55.29 -15.47
CA SER A 60 -40.03 56.47 -15.69
C SER A 60 -39.46 57.67 -14.94
N ARG A 61 -39.55 58.85 -15.57
CA ARG A 61 -39.04 60.15 -15.09
C ARG A 61 -39.54 60.53 -13.68
N GLU A 62 -40.63 59.91 -13.22
CA GLU A 62 -41.19 60.06 -11.87
C GLU A 62 -40.36 59.42 -10.76
N SER A 63 -39.60 58.35 -11.05
CA SER A 63 -38.78 57.67 -10.04
C SER A 63 -37.46 58.41 -9.78
N PHE A 64 -36.94 59.12 -10.79
CA PHE A 64 -35.72 59.91 -10.67
C PHE A 64 -35.91 61.18 -9.82
N ASN A 65 -37.08 61.83 -9.91
CA ASN A 65 -37.36 63.06 -9.16
C ASN A 65 -37.60 62.84 -7.65
N ARG A 66 -37.88 61.60 -7.20
CA ARG A 66 -37.99 61.28 -5.76
C ARG A 66 -36.63 61.06 -5.08
N LEU A 67 -35.56 60.78 -5.83
CA LEU A 67 -34.23 60.52 -5.29
C LEU A 67 -33.36 61.78 -5.14
N VAL A 68 -33.73 62.90 -5.79
CA VAL A 68 -32.93 64.13 -5.79
C VAL A 68 -33.25 65.08 -4.62
N GLN A 69 -34.24 64.77 -3.77
CA GLN A 69 -34.63 65.63 -2.64
C GLN A 69 -33.88 65.41 -1.31
N PHE A 70 -32.94 64.47 -1.20
CA PHE A 70 -32.39 64.09 0.12
C PHE A 70 -30.91 64.38 0.40
N GLN A 71 -30.17 65.10 -0.45
CA GLN A 71 -28.79 65.48 -0.10
C GLN A 71 -28.45 66.92 -0.50
N ARG A 72 -28.66 67.85 0.44
CA ARG A 72 -27.88 69.09 0.58
C ARG A 72 -27.24 69.11 1.97
N ILE A 73 -26.07 69.76 2.03
CA ILE A 73 -25.30 70.31 3.19
C ILE A 73 -23.96 69.56 3.46
N LEU A 74 -22.87 69.92 2.75
CA LEU A 74 -21.69 70.77 3.14
C LEU A 74 -20.39 69.90 3.40
N PRO A 75 -19.14 70.44 3.42
CA PRO A 75 -18.31 70.66 2.23
C PRO A 75 -16.82 70.19 2.33
N ILE A 76 -16.19 70.04 1.16
CA ILE A 76 -14.80 70.38 0.74
C ILE A 76 -13.64 70.34 1.78
N GLN A 77 -12.62 69.50 1.55
CA GLN A 77 -11.25 69.95 1.17
C GLN A 77 -10.35 68.81 0.64
N GLN A 78 -9.53 69.20 -0.34
CA GLN A 78 -8.74 68.40 -1.29
C GLN A 78 -7.33 68.07 -0.77
N GLN A 79 -6.69 67.02 -1.34
CA GLN A 79 -5.43 67.19 -2.07
C GLN A 79 -5.12 65.99 -3.00
N THR A 80 -4.64 66.34 -4.19
CA THR A 80 -4.29 65.64 -5.44
C THR A 80 -2.82 65.18 -5.47
N PRO A 81 -2.19 64.76 -6.60
CA PRO A 81 -2.66 64.25 -7.92
C PRO A 81 -1.88 62.99 -8.39
N ALA A 82 -2.21 62.44 -9.58
CA ALA A 82 -1.29 62.42 -10.75
C ALA A 82 -1.84 61.63 -11.96
N ASN A 83 -1.50 62.16 -13.15
CA ASN A 83 -1.45 61.57 -14.51
C ASN A 83 -2.75 61.52 -15.33
N ASP A 84 -2.77 61.69 -16.66
CA ASP A 84 -1.99 62.43 -17.67
C ASP A 84 -2.68 62.15 -19.03
N GLU A 85 -2.33 62.95 -20.07
CA GLU A 85 -2.55 62.77 -21.53
C GLU A 85 -3.96 63.07 -22.11
N GLU A 86 -4.17 64.18 -22.83
CA GLU A 86 -3.77 64.59 -24.21
C GLU A 86 -4.71 64.07 -25.33
N GLN A 87 -5.51 64.98 -25.93
CA GLN A 87 -5.41 65.51 -27.32
C GLN A 87 -6.03 64.59 -28.41
N ILE A 88 -6.65 65.01 -29.53
CA ILE A 88 -7.32 66.23 -30.04
C ILE A 88 -7.90 65.83 -31.44
N LYS A 89 -9.11 66.33 -31.80
CA LYS A 89 -9.63 66.72 -33.16
C LYS A 89 -9.69 65.67 -34.32
N GLN A 90 -10.50 65.77 -35.39
CA GLN A 90 -11.44 66.77 -35.96
C GLN A 90 -12.29 66.12 -37.09
N SER A 91 -13.26 66.90 -37.59
CA SER A 91 -13.82 66.99 -38.96
C SER A 91 -15.21 66.40 -39.25
N ASP A 92 -16.23 67.26 -39.05
CA ASP A 92 -17.05 67.95 -40.07
C ASP A 92 -17.87 67.21 -41.16
N ASP A 93 -19.08 67.76 -41.28
CA ASP A 93 -19.92 68.05 -42.46
C ASP A 93 -20.91 67.00 -43.02
N LEU A 94 -22.24 67.25 -42.89
CA LEU A 94 -23.21 67.88 -43.83
C LEU A 94 -23.73 66.86 -44.88
N THR A 95 -24.97 66.76 -45.35
CA THR A 95 -26.23 67.51 -45.26
C THR A 95 -27.35 66.67 -45.92
N ASP A 96 -28.60 66.98 -45.55
CA ASP A 96 -29.81 67.05 -46.41
C ASP A 96 -30.31 65.86 -47.25
N GLU A 97 -31.58 65.45 -47.05
CA GLU A 97 -32.79 66.12 -47.56
C GLU A 97 -34.01 65.15 -47.64
N ARG A 98 -35.16 65.66 -47.18
CA ARG A 98 -36.54 65.53 -47.71
C ARG A 98 -37.28 64.18 -47.88
N SER A 99 -38.41 64.16 -47.16
CA SER A 99 -39.82 64.16 -47.63
C SER A 99 -40.63 62.86 -47.77
N SER A 100 -41.68 62.84 -46.93
CA SER A 100 -43.11 62.60 -47.19
C SER A 100 -43.63 61.23 -47.63
N ASP A 101 -44.55 60.74 -46.78
CA ASP A 101 -45.86 60.14 -47.07
C ASP A 101 -45.95 58.91 -47.99
N SER A 102 -46.42 57.79 -47.42
CA SER A 102 -47.86 57.47 -47.39
C SER A 102 -48.11 55.97 -47.14
N ASN A 103 -49.10 55.72 -46.27
CA ASN A 103 -50.09 54.63 -46.23
C ASN A 103 -49.79 53.26 -46.84
N GLY A 104 -50.09 52.22 -46.04
CA GLY A 104 -50.76 51.03 -46.59
C GLY A 104 -50.48 49.69 -45.91
N ASN A 105 -51.45 49.26 -45.09
CA ASN A 105 -52.00 47.91 -45.00
C ASN A 105 -51.17 46.72 -44.45
N ASP A 106 -51.53 46.35 -43.22
CA ASP A 106 -51.99 45.04 -42.72
C ASP A 106 -51.45 43.68 -43.25
N PHE A 107 -51.30 42.79 -42.25
CA PHE A 107 -51.15 41.31 -42.20
C PHE A 107 -49.73 40.67 -42.13
N PRO A 108 -49.54 39.53 -41.40
CA PRO A 108 -50.25 39.00 -40.23
C PRO A 108 -49.37 38.80 -38.97
N PHE A 109 -50.07 38.80 -37.84
CA PHE A 109 -49.72 38.11 -36.60
C PHE A 109 -49.37 36.62 -36.85
N TYR A 110 -48.10 36.30 -37.10
CA TYR A 110 -47.57 34.93 -36.95
C TYR A 110 -46.19 34.87 -36.30
N LYS A 111 -45.53 36.03 -36.13
CA LYS A 111 -44.19 36.10 -35.51
C LYS A 111 -44.23 36.08 -33.97
N LYS A 112 -45.31 36.55 -33.34
CA LYS A 112 -45.35 36.76 -31.88
C LYS A 112 -45.36 35.43 -31.11
N ASP A 113 -46.13 34.44 -31.54
CA ASP A 113 -46.18 33.13 -30.86
C ASP A 113 -44.90 32.31 -31.06
N PHE A 114 -44.24 32.44 -32.20
CA PHE A 114 -42.96 31.78 -32.45
C PHE A 114 -41.83 32.39 -31.60
N ILE A 115 -41.82 33.71 -31.42
CA ILE A 115 -40.84 34.42 -30.57
C ILE A 115 -41.08 34.11 -29.09
N ILE A 116 -42.34 34.05 -28.63
CA ILE A 116 -42.68 33.72 -27.24
C ILE A 116 -42.30 32.26 -26.90
N LYS A 117 -42.56 31.29 -27.80
CA LYS A 117 -42.11 29.90 -27.59
C LYS A 117 -40.58 29.76 -27.56
N LYS A 118 -39.85 30.51 -28.39
CA LYS A 118 -38.37 30.49 -28.43
C LYS A 118 -37.75 31.13 -27.17
N TYR A 119 -38.34 32.21 -26.66
CA TYR A 119 -37.93 32.84 -25.39
C TYR A 119 -38.18 31.93 -24.19
N SER A 120 -39.33 31.25 -24.16
CA SER A 120 -39.66 30.25 -23.14
C SER A 120 -38.63 29.12 -23.12
N PHE A 121 -38.24 28.61 -24.30
CA PHE A 121 -37.25 27.54 -24.40
C PHE A 121 -35.86 27.96 -23.94
N CYS A 122 -35.37 29.13 -24.38
CA CYS A 122 -34.01 29.58 -24.02
C CYS A 122 -33.90 29.96 -22.54
N GLN A 123 -34.97 30.51 -21.94
CA GLN A 123 -34.98 30.80 -20.49
C GLN A 123 -35.07 29.53 -19.65
N LYS A 124 -35.82 28.52 -20.11
CA LYS A 124 -35.81 27.19 -19.52
C LYS A 124 -34.41 26.57 -19.58
N LEU A 125 -33.77 26.62 -20.74
CA LEU A 125 -32.41 26.11 -20.95
C LEU A 125 -31.39 26.82 -20.05
N PHE A 126 -31.51 28.14 -19.91
CA PHE A 126 -30.66 28.94 -19.00
C PHE A 126 -30.84 28.54 -17.53
N ASN A 127 -32.08 28.35 -17.07
CA ASN A 127 -32.37 27.89 -15.71
C ASN A 127 -31.85 26.46 -15.46
N PHE A 128 -31.90 25.59 -16.47
CA PHE A 128 -31.31 24.25 -16.40
C PHE A 128 -29.79 24.31 -16.17
N PHE A 129 -29.10 25.17 -16.92
CA PHE A 129 -27.65 25.33 -16.78
C PHE A 129 -27.24 25.98 -15.45
N ILE A 130 -28.00 26.94 -14.93
CA ILE A 130 -27.76 27.51 -13.58
C ILE A 130 -27.89 26.43 -12.51
N LEU A 131 -28.95 25.60 -12.58
CA LEU A 131 -29.12 24.51 -11.64
C LEU A 131 -27.95 23.53 -11.74
N LEU A 132 -27.61 23.08 -12.96
CA LEU A 132 -26.49 22.16 -13.19
C LEU A 132 -25.18 22.70 -12.60
N PHE A 133 -24.93 24.01 -12.72
CA PHE A 133 -23.76 24.67 -12.15
C PHE A 133 -23.77 24.69 -10.61
N MET A 134 -24.87 25.14 -9.98
CA MET A 134 -24.96 25.17 -8.51
C MET A 134 -24.81 23.77 -7.88
N TRP A 135 -25.33 22.75 -8.56
CA TRP A 135 -25.19 21.37 -8.12
C TRP A 135 -23.78 20.80 -8.36
N SER A 136 -23.12 21.15 -9.47
CA SER A 136 -21.71 20.80 -9.70
C SER A 136 -20.80 21.42 -8.63
N LEU A 137 -21.13 22.63 -8.18
CA LEU A 137 -20.43 23.29 -7.08
C LEU A 137 -20.69 22.58 -5.74
N GLY A 138 -21.94 22.20 -5.44
CA GLY A 138 -22.29 21.39 -4.27
C GLY A 138 -21.62 20.00 -4.28
N ALA A 139 -21.54 19.39 -5.46
CA ALA A 139 -20.83 18.13 -5.70
C ALA A 139 -19.35 18.24 -5.36
N CYS A 140 -18.71 19.28 -5.90
CA CYS A 140 -17.31 19.58 -5.64
C CYS A 140 -17.08 19.86 -4.15
N MET A 141 -17.95 20.64 -3.50
CA MET A 141 -17.85 20.98 -2.08
C MET A 141 -17.99 19.76 -1.16
N ALA A 142 -18.97 18.89 -1.37
CA ALA A 142 -19.13 17.69 -0.54
C ALA A 142 -18.11 16.59 -0.89
N TYR A 143 -17.61 16.54 -2.13
CA TYR A 143 -16.42 15.73 -2.47
C TYR A 143 -15.17 16.22 -1.70
N LEU A 144 -14.91 17.54 -1.69
CA LEU A 144 -13.82 18.15 -0.93
C LEU A 144 -13.97 17.95 0.58
N PHE A 145 -15.19 18.10 1.12
CA PHE A 145 -15.48 17.82 2.53
C PHE A 145 -15.25 16.34 2.85
N SER A 146 -15.57 15.47 1.91
CA SER A 146 -15.38 14.05 2.13
C SER A 146 -13.92 13.61 2.02
N LEU A 147 -13.13 14.23 1.14
CA LEU A 147 -11.68 14.08 1.10
C LEU A 147 -11.04 14.43 2.44
N SER A 148 -11.61 15.38 3.18
CA SER A 148 -11.14 15.76 4.51
C SER A 148 -11.53 14.80 5.64
N SER A 149 -12.50 13.90 5.42
CA SER A 149 -13.09 13.02 6.46
C SER A 149 -12.86 11.52 6.25
N GLY A 150 -12.24 11.12 5.14
CA GLY A 150 -11.87 9.72 4.85
C GLY A 150 -12.77 9.03 3.82
N PHE A 151 -12.20 8.09 3.07
CA PHE A 151 -12.77 7.51 1.83
C PHE A 151 -14.13 6.81 2.01
N GLY A 152 -14.40 6.18 3.16
CA GLY A 152 -15.70 5.55 3.43
C GLY A 152 -16.86 6.55 3.44
N GLN A 153 -16.59 7.83 3.75
CA GLN A 153 -17.58 8.90 3.60
C GLN A 153 -17.57 9.53 2.20
N VAL A 154 -16.49 9.36 1.41
CA VAL A 154 -16.33 9.92 0.04
C VAL A 154 -17.25 9.21 -0.91
N GLU A 155 -17.29 7.90 -0.78
CA GLU A 155 -18.24 7.04 -1.46
C GLU A 155 -19.65 7.55 -1.13
N LEU A 156 -20.05 7.57 0.14
CA LEU A 156 -21.41 7.97 0.54
C LEU A 156 -21.80 9.38 0.08
N GLY A 157 -20.90 10.36 0.24
CA GLY A 157 -21.13 11.75 -0.13
C GLY A 157 -21.30 11.95 -1.64
N SER A 158 -20.38 11.40 -2.45
CA SER A 158 -20.44 11.51 -3.92
C SER A 158 -21.69 10.85 -4.50
N SER A 159 -22.13 9.74 -3.91
CA SER A 159 -23.35 9.04 -4.27
C SER A 159 -24.62 9.81 -3.91
N ILE A 160 -24.71 10.37 -2.69
CA ILE A 160 -25.86 11.21 -2.30
C ILE A 160 -26.01 12.40 -3.26
N ILE A 161 -24.91 13.02 -3.65
CA ILE A 161 -24.89 14.15 -4.59
C ILE A 161 -25.34 13.73 -5.98
N CYS A 162 -24.83 12.62 -6.54
CA CYS A 162 -25.27 12.12 -7.85
C CYS A 162 -26.78 11.81 -7.85
N CYS A 163 -27.29 11.30 -6.72
CA CYS A 163 -28.70 10.98 -6.51
C CYS A 163 -29.54 12.25 -6.59
N LEU A 164 -29.14 13.29 -5.85
CA LEU A 164 -29.82 14.58 -5.82
C LEU A 164 -29.76 15.29 -7.18
N MET A 165 -28.62 15.22 -7.90
CA MET A 165 -28.46 15.77 -9.24
C MET A 165 -29.42 15.12 -10.24
N MET A 166 -29.42 13.79 -10.31
CA MET A 166 -30.26 13.06 -11.23
C MET A 166 -31.75 13.23 -10.88
N PHE A 167 -32.12 13.16 -9.60
CA PHE A 167 -33.50 13.40 -9.16
C PHE A 167 -34.01 14.80 -9.54
N THR A 168 -33.15 15.81 -9.44
CA THR A 168 -33.50 17.19 -9.79
C THR A 168 -33.64 17.37 -11.31
N ILE A 169 -32.77 16.75 -12.11
CA ILE A 169 -32.88 16.72 -13.58
C ILE A 169 -34.21 16.09 -14.00
N ILE A 170 -34.60 15.01 -13.34
CA ILE A 170 -35.83 14.27 -13.62
C ILE A 170 -37.06 15.11 -13.30
N LEU A 171 -37.11 15.70 -12.10
CA LEU A 171 -38.20 16.60 -11.71
C LEU A 171 -38.33 17.78 -12.69
N TYR A 172 -37.21 18.35 -13.10
CA TYR A 172 -37.19 19.46 -14.07
C TYR A 172 -37.75 19.05 -15.44
N PHE A 173 -37.32 17.92 -16.01
CA PHE A 173 -37.82 17.45 -17.31
C PHE A 173 -39.28 17.00 -17.27
N THR A 174 -39.70 16.42 -16.15
CA THR A 174 -41.09 16.01 -15.92
C THR A 174 -42.02 17.21 -15.88
N TYR A 175 -41.61 18.26 -15.17
CA TYR A 175 -42.35 19.52 -15.08
C TYR A 175 -42.46 20.23 -16.45
N GLN A 176 -41.45 20.09 -17.31
CA GLN A 176 -41.38 20.85 -18.56
C GLN A 176 -41.96 20.15 -19.80
N ILE A 177 -41.89 18.81 -19.89
CA ILE A 177 -42.14 18.10 -21.16
C ILE A 177 -43.46 17.30 -21.15
N GLY A 178 -44.15 17.19 -20.01
CA GLY A 178 -45.38 16.36 -19.94
C GLY A 178 -45.07 14.88 -20.16
N ILE A 179 -43.89 14.45 -19.72
CA ILE A 179 -43.40 13.09 -19.84
C ILE A 179 -44.30 12.14 -19.05
N LYS A 180 -44.72 11.04 -19.68
CA LYS A 180 -45.56 10.01 -19.05
C LYS A 180 -44.87 9.47 -17.78
N SER A 181 -45.67 9.19 -16.74
CA SER A 181 -45.21 8.78 -15.41
C SER A 181 -44.26 7.56 -15.37
N TYR A 182 -44.24 6.71 -16.40
CA TYR A 182 -43.30 5.59 -16.46
C TYR A 182 -41.85 6.01 -16.75
N PHE A 183 -41.63 7.09 -17.52
CA PHE A 183 -40.27 7.58 -17.79
C PHE A 183 -39.65 8.23 -16.56
N LEU A 184 -40.47 8.94 -15.77
CA LEU A 184 -40.15 9.42 -14.43
C LEU A 184 -39.55 8.31 -13.56
N LEU A 185 -40.24 7.16 -13.53
CA LEU A 185 -39.80 5.98 -12.79
C LEU A 185 -38.48 5.43 -13.34
N ILE A 186 -38.35 5.29 -14.66
CA ILE A 186 -37.10 4.81 -15.30
C ILE A 186 -35.93 5.71 -14.94
N PHE A 187 -36.08 7.03 -15.07
CA PHE A 187 -34.99 7.93 -14.74
C PHE A 187 -34.70 7.93 -13.23
N ALA A 188 -35.71 7.84 -12.36
CA ALA A 188 -35.49 7.77 -10.92
C ALA A 188 -34.73 6.49 -10.54
N LEU A 189 -35.04 5.36 -11.17
CA LEU A 189 -34.28 4.12 -11.02
C LEU A 189 -32.85 4.26 -11.55
N LEU A 190 -32.64 4.92 -12.69
CA LEU A 190 -31.30 5.22 -13.20
C LEU A 190 -30.53 6.16 -12.27
N ALA A 191 -31.18 7.16 -11.68
CA ALA A 191 -30.59 8.07 -10.71
C ALA A 191 -30.06 7.33 -9.49
N VAL A 192 -30.91 6.48 -8.89
CA VAL A 192 -30.53 5.63 -7.76
C VAL A 192 -29.43 4.66 -8.17
N ALA A 193 -29.54 4.02 -9.33
CA ALA A 193 -28.52 3.10 -9.83
C ALA A 193 -27.16 3.78 -10.02
N ILE A 194 -27.11 4.93 -10.70
CA ILE A 194 -25.87 5.71 -10.93
C ILE A 194 -25.24 6.18 -9.61
N SER A 195 -26.04 6.35 -8.57
CA SER A 195 -25.58 6.85 -7.28
C SER A 195 -25.10 5.73 -6.38
N VAL A 196 -25.84 4.62 -6.32
CA VAL A 196 -25.47 3.47 -5.49
C VAL A 196 -24.34 2.67 -6.13
N PHE A 197 -24.28 2.62 -7.47
CA PHE A 197 -23.32 1.78 -8.18
C PHE A 197 -21.85 2.11 -7.86
N PRO A 198 -21.39 3.39 -7.83
CA PRO A 198 -20.02 3.71 -7.43
C PRO A 198 -19.68 3.23 -6.01
N LEU A 199 -20.60 3.32 -5.03
CA LEU A 199 -20.38 2.81 -3.67
C LEU A 199 -20.00 1.34 -3.69
N ILE A 200 -20.82 0.54 -4.38
CA ILE A 200 -20.65 -0.90 -4.45
C ILE A 200 -19.42 -1.24 -5.30
N PHE A 201 -19.21 -0.49 -6.39
CA PHE A 201 -18.15 -0.77 -7.35
C PHE A 201 -16.77 -0.47 -6.78
N PHE A 202 -16.63 0.58 -5.97
CA PHE A 202 -15.37 1.00 -5.36
C PHE A 202 -15.17 0.54 -3.92
N GLN A 203 -16.12 -0.20 -3.34
CA GLN A 203 -15.94 -0.78 -2.01
C GLN A 203 -14.69 -1.67 -1.95
N ASP A 204 -13.94 -1.55 -0.85
CA ASP A 204 -12.77 -2.37 -0.54
C ASP A 204 -11.70 -2.38 -1.63
N ILE A 205 -11.28 -1.19 -2.06
CA ILE A 205 -10.20 -1.04 -3.04
C ILE A 205 -8.93 -1.73 -2.55
N CYS A 206 -8.30 -2.48 -3.44
CA CYS A 206 -6.91 -2.91 -3.38
C CYS A 206 -6.16 -2.24 -4.53
N VAL A 207 -4.99 -1.67 -4.23
CA VAL A 207 -4.05 -1.19 -5.25
C VAL A 207 -2.70 -1.84 -4.99
N CYS A 208 -2.20 -2.60 -5.97
CA CYS A 208 -0.98 -3.40 -5.82
C CYS A 208 -0.18 -3.47 -7.13
N SER A 209 1.04 -3.98 -7.07
CA SER A 209 1.96 -4.07 -8.22
C SER A 209 1.91 -5.41 -8.97
N ASN A 210 0.79 -6.13 -8.84
CA ASN A 210 0.63 -7.48 -9.36
C ASN A 210 -0.58 -7.61 -10.27
N LYS A 211 -0.32 -8.06 -11.51
CA LYS A 211 -1.33 -8.23 -12.55
C LYS A 211 -2.41 -9.26 -12.22
N ASP A 212 -2.09 -10.24 -11.38
CA ASP A 212 -2.99 -11.34 -11.06
C ASP A 212 -4.01 -10.95 -9.97
N SER A 213 -4.01 -9.68 -9.53
CA SER A 213 -4.82 -9.21 -8.41
C SER A 213 -5.69 -8.01 -8.73
N GLY A 214 -5.75 -7.61 -10.00
CA GLY A 214 -6.62 -6.54 -10.44
C GLY A 214 -6.48 -6.16 -11.90
N TYR A 215 -7.11 -5.06 -12.25
CA TYR A 215 -7.11 -4.47 -13.58
C TYR A 215 -6.05 -3.37 -13.65
N LEU A 216 -5.32 -3.30 -14.76
CA LEU A 216 -4.27 -2.29 -14.96
C LEU A 216 -4.88 -0.89 -14.93
N ILE A 217 -4.37 -0.01 -14.07
CA ILE A 217 -4.81 1.40 -13.97
C ILE A 217 -3.71 2.41 -14.32
N ASN A 218 -2.46 2.04 -14.13
CA ASN A 218 -1.27 2.84 -14.47
C ASN A 218 -0.08 1.88 -14.66
N ASP A 219 1.05 2.36 -15.16
CA ASP A 219 2.27 1.58 -15.38
C ASP A 219 2.60 0.72 -14.14
N ASN A 220 2.47 -0.60 -14.28
CA ASN A 220 2.68 -1.62 -13.24
C ASN A 220 1.81 -1.52 -11.97
N MET A 221 0.68 -0.82 -12.02
CA MET A 221 -0.27 -0.72 -10.90
C MET A 221 -1.63 -1.29 -11.28
N TYR A 222 -2.15 -2.14 -10.40
CA TYR A 222 -3.37 -2.89 -10.61
C TYR A 222 -4.36 -2.60 -9.50
N LEU A 223 -5.62 -2.40 -9.88
CA LEU A 223 -6.72 -2.09 -8.99
C LEU A 223 -7.76 -3.21 -9.00
N SER A 224 -8.20 -3.61 -7.81
CA SER A 224 -9.41 -4.41 -7.64
C SER A 224 -10.26 -3.86 -6.50
N THR A 225 -11.51 -4.28 -6.48
CA THR A 225 -12.55 -3.87 -5.54
C THR A 225 -13.34 -5.11 -5.15
N SER A 226 -14.12 -5.08 -4.06
CA SER A 226 -14.92 -6.24 -3.65
C SER A 226 -15.83 -6.72 -4.79
N PHE A 227 -16.46 -5.79 -5.52
CA PHE A 227 -17.26 -6.11 -6.70
C PHE A 227 -16.45 -6.80 -7.81
N THR A 228 -15.33 -6.20 -8.22
CA THR A 228 -14.53 -6.76 -9.32
C THR A 228 -13.90 -8.10 -8.94
N ARG A 229 -13.48 -8.28 -7.69
CA ARG A 229 -12.98 -9.57 -7.20
C ARG A 229 -14.07 -10.64 -7.26
N ARG A 230 -15.27 -10.34 -6.74
CA ARG A 230 -16.41 -11.29 -6.71
C ARG A 230 -16.78 -11.83 -8.09
N ILE A 231 -16.70 -11.01 -9.13
CA ILE A 231 -17.07 -11.42 -10.50
C ILE A 231 -15.90 -11.97 -11.33
N SER A 232 -14.65 -11.60 -11.00
CA SER A 232 -13.48 -11.89 -11.84
C SER A 232 -12.58 -12.99 -11.28
N PHE A 233 -12.58 -13.17 -9.96
CA PHE A 233 -11.70 -14.10 -9.28
C PHE A 233 -12.50 -15.19 -8.57
N LYS A 234 -11.89 -16.37 -8.47
CA LYS A 234 -12.37 -17.42 -7.59
C LYS A 234 -12.16 -16.97 -6.14
N LYS A 235 -12.99 -17.50 -5.23
CA LYS A 235 -12.77 -17.34 -3.80
C LYS A 235 -11.35 -17.81 -3.48
N ALA A 236 -10.59 -16.96 -2.78
CA ALA A 236 -9.20 -17.24 -2.45
C ALA A 236 -9.08 -18.51 -1.59
N CYS A 237 -10.06 -18.74 -0.74
CA CYS A 237 -10.13 -19.89 0.12
C CYS A 237 -11.50 -20.59 0.01
N PRO A 238 -11.62 -21.65 -0.83
CA PRO A 238 -12.88 -22.34 -1.07
C PRO A 238 -13.49 -22.93 0.21
N GLU A 239 -14.82 -23.09 0.19
CA GLU A 239 -15.52 -23.73 1.31
C GLU A 239 -15.05 -25.17 1.51
N GLU A 240 -14.95 -25.57 2.77
CA GLU A 240 -14.57 -26.93 3.18
C GLU A 240 -13.15 -27.39 2.78
N GLU A 241 -12.31 -26.48 2.29
CA GLU A 241 -10.93 -26.77 1.90
C GLU A 241 -9.91 -26.11 2.84
N LEU A 242 -8.73 -26.72 2.93
CA LEU A 242 -7.53 -26.09 3.47
C LEU A 242 -6.82 -25.40 2.30
N CYS A 243 -6.59 -24.10 2.45
CA CYS A 243 -6.08 -23.25 1.37
C CYS A 243 -4.58 -23.03 1.50
N HIS A 244 -4.10 -22.84 2.73
CA HIS A 244 -2.67 -22.67 3.01
C HIS A 244 -2.26 -23.40 4.30
N LEU A 245 -1.06 -23.99 4.28
CA LEU A 245 -0.33 -24.51 5.44
C LEU A 245 1.14 -24.12 5.33
N TYR A 246 1.61 -23.31 6.27
CA TYR A 246 2.99 -22.83 6.34
C TYR A 246 3.47 -22.77 7.79
N ALA A 247 4.77 -22.53 7.96
CA ALA A 247 5.40 -22.42 9.26
C ALA A 247 6.12 -21.08 9.44
N THR A 248 6.02 -20.50 10.62
CA THR A 248 6.88 -19.40 11.10
C THR A 248 7.57 -19.86 12.38
N LEU A 249 8.61 -19.16 12.80
CA LEU A 249 9.42 -19.59 13.95
C LEU A 249 9.29 -18.63 15.12
N PRO A 250 9.25 -19.13 16.36
CA PRO A 250 9.50 -18.33 17.56
C PRO A 250 11.00 -18.13 17.77
N GLU A 251 11.37 -17.60 18.93
CA GLU A 251 12.76 -17.27 19.28
C GLU A 251 13.67 -18.52 19.27
N ASN A 252 13.18 -19.65 19.76
CA ASN A 252 13.92 -20.91 19.76
C ASN A 252 13.48 -21.82 18.60
N THR A 253 14.25 -21.78 17.51
CA THR A 253 13.90 -22.44 16.25
C THR A 253 14.14 -23.96 16.24
N ASN A 254 14.90 -24.48 17.21
CA ASN A 254 15.29 -25.90 17.20
C ASN A 254 14.26 -26.82 17.86
N ASN A 255 13.39 -26.29 18.73
CA ASN A 255 12.44 -27.09 19.49
C ASN A 255 11.01 -26.55 19.45
N SER A 256 10.77 -25.48 18.70
CA SER A 256 9.44 -24.90 18.59
C SER A 256 9.15 -24.30 17.23
N VAL A 257 7.88 -24.29 16.87
CA VAL A 257 7.38 -23.86 15.55
C VAL A 257 5.94 -23.39 15.67
N PHE A 258 5.57 -22.35 14.93
CA PHE A 258 4.18 -22.02 14.65
C PHE A 258 3.74 -22.74 13.38
N ILE A 259 2.70 -23.56 13.47
CA ILE A 259 2.02 -24.10 12.29
C ILE A 259 0.80 -23.23 12.03
N ASN A 260 0.78 -22.57 10.87
CA ASN A 260 -0.27 -21.63 10.47
C ASN A 260 -1.09 -22.25 9.33
N ILE A 261 -2.41 -22.20 9.46
CA ILE A 261 -3.36 -22.84 8.55
C ILE A 261 -4.48 -21.88 8.19
N HIS A 262 -4.82 -21.82 6.90
CA HIS A 262 -6.00 -21.11 6.41
C HIS A 262 -7.01 -22.10 5.83
N THR A 263 -8.29 -21.95 6.15
CA THR A 263 -9.38 -22.78 5.61
C THR A 263 -10.59 -21.95 5.21
N GLY A 264 -11.47 -22.52 4.39
CA GLY A 264 -12.80 -21.95 4.16
C GLY A 264 -13.57 -21.78 5.47
N ILE A 265 -14.53 -20.86 5.48
CA ILE A 265 -15.32 -20.50 6.67
C ILE A 265 -16.20 -21.66 7.17
N ALA A 266 -16.51 -22.65 6.32
CA ALA A 266 -17.20 -23.87 6.72
C ALA A 266 -16.41 -24.77 7.69
N ILE A 267 -15.09 -24.57 7.87
CA ILE A 267 -14.26 -25.36 8.80
C ILE A 267 -13.98 -24.52 10.05
N ASN A 268 -14.66 -24.79 11.15
CA ASN A 268 -14.49 -24.02 12.40
C ASN A 268 -13.52 -24.65 13.39
N GLN A 269 -13.25 -25.96 13.24
CA GLN A 269 -12.45 -26.74 14.18
C GLN A 269 -11.49 -27.67 13.43
N ILE A 270 -10.20 -27.54 13.74
CA ILE A 270 -9.16 -28.43 13.21
C ILE A 270 -8.41 -29.11 14.35
N MET A 271 -7.90 -30.30 14.07
CA MET A 271 -6.91 -30.98 14.89
C MET A 271 -5.63 -31.11 14.09
N ILE A 272 -4.50 -30.79 14.72
CA ILE A 272 -3.18 -30.96 14.14
C ILE A 272 -2.45 -32.03 14.95
N GLN A 273 -1.93 -33.03 14.25
CA GLN A 273 -1.10 -34.08 14.81
C GLN A 273 0.33 -33.94 14.27
N LEU A 274 1.31 -33.88 15.18
CA LEU A 274 2.73 -33.91 14.87
C LEU A 274 3.33 -35.22 15.34
N GLN A 275 3.76 -36.05 14.40
CA GLN A 275 4.39 -37.35 14.69
C GLN A 275 5.88 -37.28 14.35
N ASP A 276 6.74 -37.57 15.32
CA ASP A 276 8.17 -37.78 15.06
C ASP A 276 8.32 -39.02 14.16
N LEU A 277 8.99 -38.87 13.01
CA LEU A 277 9.16 -39.97 12.04
C LEU A 277 10.38 -40.84 12.34
N GLU A 278 11.27 -40.39 13.20
CA GLU A 278 12.50 -41.10 13.53
C GLU A 278 12.37 -41.87 14.85
N VAL A 279 11.45 -41.43 15.73
CA VAL A 279 11.14 -42.10 16.99
C VAL A 279 9.69 -42.59 16.97
N LYS A 280 9.47 -43.86 17.33
CA LYS A 280 8.12 -44.41 17.58
C LYS A 280 7.56 -43.85 18.89
N SER A 281 7.18 -42.58 18.90
CA SER A 281 6.42 -41.93 19.98
C SER A 281 4.96 -41.78 19.59
N ASP A 282 4.09 -41.49 20.56
CA ASP A 282 2.75 -41.00 20.24
C ASP A 282 2.82 -39.61 19.59
N PRO A 283 1.87 -39.26 18.70
CA PRO A 283 1.83 -37.94 18.08
C PRO A 283 1.47 -36.87 19.12
N ILE A 284 2.09 -35.71 19.00
CA ILE A 284 1.67 -34.50 19.73
C ILE A 284 0.41 -33.99 19.04
N ILE A 285 -0.70 -33.91 19.78
CA ILE A 285 -2.00 -33.51 19.25
C ILE A 285 -2.37 -32.16 19.86
N GLN A 286 -2.74 -31.19 19.02
CA GLN A 286 -3.34 -29.93 19.44
C GLN A 286 -4.60 -29.64 18.63
N SER A 287 -5.63 -29.10 19.29
CA SER A 287 -6.77 -28.49 18.59
C SER A 287 -6.38 -27.08 18.15
N GLY A 288 -6.73 -26.71 16.93
CA GLY A 288 -6.59 -25.34 16.44
C GLY A 288 -7.76 -24.48 16.90
N GLN A 289 -7.46 -23.27 17.37
CA GLN A 289 -8.46 -22.24 17.60
C GLN A 289 -8.38 -21.18 16.51
N ILE A 290 -9.53 -20.63 16.11
CA ILE A 290 -9.58 -19.54 15.15
C ILE A 290 -8.89 -18.34 15.78
N ASN A 291 -7.81 -17.88 15.15
CA ASN A 291 -6.92 -16.85 15.68
C ASN A 291 -7.47 -15.44 15.46
N SER A 292 -8.15 -15.24 14.34
CA SER A 292 -8.78 -13.95 14.01
C SER A 292 -9.83 -14.12 12.91
N SER A 293 -10.96 -13.42 13.06
CA SER A 293 -11.88 -13.12 11.96
C SER A 293 -11.47 -11.77 11.38
N ILE A 294 -10.63 -11.78 10.36
CA ILE A 294 -10.29 -10.55 9.65
C ILE A 294 -11.46 -10.20 8.74
N ASP A 295 -11.98 -8.99 8.88
CA ASP A 295 -13.02 -8.46 8.01
C ASP A 295 -12.45 -8.24 6.60
N LEU A 296 -12.71 -9.22 5.75
CA LEU A 296 -12.38 -9.29 4.32
C LEU A 296 -13.69 -9.43 3.53
N ASP A 297 -13.66 -9.15 2.23
CA ASP A 297 -14.83 -9.41 1.38
C ASP A 297 -15.14 -10.91 1.24
N SER A 298 -16.28 -11.24 0.61
CA SER A 298 -16.75 -12.62 0.45
C SER A 298 -15.83 -13.52 -0.38
N ASN A 299 -14.91 -12.96 -1.17
CA ASN A 299 -13.89 -13.75 -1.87
C ASN A 299 -12.66 -14.01 -0.99
N GLY A 300 -12.47 -13.21 0.06
CA GLY A 300 -11.33 -13.26 0.97
C GLY A 300 -11.62 -13.90 2.32
N GLU A 301 -12.89 -13.99 2.72
CA GLU A 301 -13.33 -14.58 3.98
C GLU A 301 -12.77 -16.00 4.17
N ARG A 302 -12.23 -16.25 5.36
CA ARG A 302 -11.52 -17.49 5.72
C ARG A 302 -11.37 -17.61 7.23
N ASN A 303 -11.17 -18.83 7.70
CA ASN A 303 -10.71 -19.08 9.06
C ASN A 303 -9.18 -19.23 9.06
N THR A 304 -8.54 -18.62 10.05
CA THR A 304 -7.08 -18.70 10.26
C THR A 304 -6.81 -19.37 11.60
N PHE A 305 -5.89 -20.34 11.61
CA PHE A 305 -5.48 -21.08 12.80
C PHE A 305 -3.97 -20.97 12.96
N THR A 306 -3.51 -20.75 14.18
CA THR A 306 -2.10 -20.89 14.53
C THR A 306 -1.97 -21.78 15.75
N ASN A 307 -1.06 -22.75 15.66
CA ASN A 307 -0.70 -23.61 16.77
C ASN A 307 0.80 -23.49 17.06
N LEU A 308 1.13 -23.21 18.32
CA LEU A 308 2.51 -23.20 18.81
C LEU A 308 2.84 -24.59 19.36
N PHE A 309 3.74 -25.29 18.67
CA PHE A 309 4.33 -26.53 19.16
C PHE A 309 5.67 -26.23 19.83
N GLN A 310 5.88 -26.79 21.01
CA GLN A 310 7.10 -26.57 21.82
C GLN A 310 7.64 -27.91 22.33
N ASN A 311 8.88 -27.89 22.83
CA ASN A 311 9.58 -29.07 23.32
C ASN A 311 9.74 -30.18 22.26
N LEU A 312 9.78 -29.79 20.99
CA LEU A 312 10.11 -30.68 19.89
C LEU A 312 11.59 -31.08 19.99
N GLN A 313 11.91 -32.26 19.48
CA GLN A 313 13.29 -32.71 19.39
C GLN A 313 14.01 -31.97 18.24
N PRO A 314 15.19 -31.41 18.48
CA PRO A 314 16.00 -30.76 17.44
C PRO A 314 16.42 -31.69 16.32
N ASN A 315 16.53 -31.15 15.10
CA ASN A 315 16.95 -31.87 13.89
C ASN A 315 16.17 -33.18 13.65
N ARG A 316 14.84 -33.12 13.77
CA ARG A 316 13.93 -34.25 13.51
C ARG A 316 12.94 -33.91 12.44
N LEU A 317 12.58 -34.93 11.65
CA LEU A 317 11.48 -34.85 10.70
C LEU A 317 10.16 -35.25 11.36
N TYR A 318 9.21 -34.33 11.37
CA TYR A 318 7.86 -34.51 11.87
C TYR A 318 6.88 -34.64 10.71
N LEU A 319 5.96 -35.61 10.79
CA LEU A 319 4.78 -35.67 9.94
C LEU A 319 3.68 -34.78 10.56
N ILE A 320 3.19 -33.83 9.78
CA ILE A 320 2.05 -32.99 10.12
C ILE A 320 0.81 -33.58 9.47
N LYS A 321 -0.22 -33.86 10.26
CA LYS A 321 -1.55 -34.25 9.78
C LYS A 321 -2.60 -33.28 10.30
N VAL A 322 -3.29 -32.62 9.38
CA VAL A 322 -4.37 -31.68 9.68
C VAL A 322 -5.71 -32.37 9.41
N ILE A 323 -6.60 -32.34 10.39
CA ILE A 323 -7.88 -33.06 10.39
C ILE A 323 -9.00 -32.04 10.64
N ASN A 324 -10.06 -32.09 9.83
CA ASN A 324 -11.31 -31.42 10.13
C ASN A 324 -12.01 -32.20 11.27
N GLN A 325 -12.17 -31.59 12.45
CA GLN A 325 -12.73 -32.28 13.62
C GLN A 325 -14.22 -32.60 13.44
N GLU A 326 -14.96 -31.78 12.72
CA GLU A 326 -16.40 -31.99 12.54
C GLU A 326 -16.66 -33.17 11.59
N LYS A 327 -15.93 -33.23 10.46
CA LYS A 327 -16.09 -34.27 9.44
C LYS A 327 -15.20 -35.50 9.66
N GLN A 328 -14.26 -35.43 10.61
CA GLN A 328 -13.23 -36.45 10.86
C GLN A 328 -12.42 -36.81 9.58
N SER A 329 -12.28 -35.86 8.66
CA SER A 329 -11.56 -36.03 7.40
C SER A 329 -10.17 -35.42 7.47
N VAL A 330 -9.21 -36.05 6.77
CA VAL A 330 -7.85 -35.52 6.65
C VAL A 330 -7.85 -34.42 5.60
N LEU A 331 -7.48 -33.21 6.00
CA LEU A 331 -7.38 -32.06 5.09
C LEU A 331 -6.02 -32.01 4.39
N LYS A 332 -4.94 -32.28 5.14
CA LYS A 332 -3.57 -32.24 4.62
C LYS A 332 -2.65 -33.16 5.41
N VAL A 333 -1.72 -33.78 4.70
CA VAL A 333 -0.55 -34.45 5.27
C VAL A 333 0.69 -33.84 4.63
N THR A 334 1.66 -33.44 5.45
CA THR A 334 2.94 -32.88 5.00
C THR A 334 4.01 -33.16 6.06
N LYS A 335 5.24 -32.68 5.87
CA LYS A 335 6.33 -32.84 6.83
C LYS A 335 6.91 -31.48 7.23
N TYR A 336 7.57 -31.45 8.38
CA TYR A 336 8.35 -30.30 8.86
C TYR A 336 9.62 -30.80 9.54
N LYS A 337 10.73 -30.10 9.36
CA LYS A 337 12.01 -30.45 9.98
C LYS A 337 12.41 -29.38 10.99
N THR A 338 12.62 -29.76 12.25
CA THR A 338 13.17 -28.84 13.26
C THR A 338 14.63 -28.53 12.97
N LEU A 339 15.10 -27.33 13.35
CA LEU A 339 16.49 -26.95 13.16
C LEU A 339 17.41 -27.63 14.19
N PRO A 340 18.72 -27.80 13.91
CA PRO A 340 19.67 -28.34 14.88
C PRO A 340 19.98 -27.34 16.00
N THR A 341 20.42 -27.86 17.14
CA THR A 341 20.92 -27.02 18.24
C THR A 341 22.31 -26.45 17.93
N LYS A 342 22.73 -25.47 18.75
CA LYS A 342 24.08 -24.94 18.72
C LYS A 342 25.13 -26.03 18.93
N GLU A 343 24.91 -26.91 19.90
CA GLU A 343 25.83 -27.99 20.28
C GLU A 343 25.97 -29.00 19.13
N GLN A 344 24.87 -29.32 18.45
CA GLN A 344 24.87 -30.20 17.28
C GLN A 344 25.66 -29.61 16.11
N ILE A 345 25.54 -28.30 15.87
CA ILE A 345 26.36 -27.59 14.87
C ILE A 345 27.83 -27.57 15.29
N GLN A 346 28.13 -27.26 16.55
CA GLN A 346 29.49 -27.19 17.09
C GLN A 346 30.22 -28.54 17.10
N ALA A 347 29.50 -29.64 17.27
CA ALA A 347 30.03 -30.99 17.12
C ALA A 347 30.42 -31.34 15.66
N GLN A 348 30.33 -30.38 14.73
CA GLN A 348 30.60 -30.52 13.29
C GLN A 348 29.75 -31.59 12.59
N GLN A 349 28.61 -31.94 13.19
CA GLN A 349 27.74 -32.99 12.65
C GLN A 349 26.75 -32.46 11.63
N PHE A 350 26.47 -31.15 11.63
CA PHE A 350 25.40 -30.56 10.83
C PHE A 350 25.76 -29.16 10.31
N GLN A 351 25.04 -28.75 9.27
CA GLN A 351 25.00 -27.38 8.74
C GLN A 351 23.53 -26.96 8.59
N VAL A 352 23.26 -25.65 8.60
CA VAL A 352 21.94 -25.09 8.29
C VAL A 352 22.01 -24.29 6.99
N ASN A 353 21.14 -24.61 6.05
CA ASN A 353 20.99 -23.85 4.81
C ASN A 353 19.94 -22.75 5.00
N VAL A 354 20.39 -21.50 5.09
CA VAL A 354 19.55 -20.31 5.29
C VAL A 354 19.42 -19.57 3.97
N ALA A 355 18.25 -19.62 3.34
CA ALA A 355 17.98 -18.78 2.18
C ALA A 355 17.48 -17.40 2.63
N PHE A 356 17.88 -16.33 1.97
CA PHE A 356 17.43 -14.99 2.32
C PHE A 356 17.37 -14.02 1.14
N GLY A 357 16.49 -13.04 1.27
CA GLY A 357 16.31 -11.93 0.32
C GLY A 357 15.16 -11.03 0.76
N GLY A 358 14.58 -10.30 -0.18
CA GLY A 358 13.46 -9.38 0.05
C GLY A 358 12.94 -8.82 -1.26
N ASP A 359 11.89 -8.01 -1.20
CA ASP A 359 11.25 -7.44 -2.39
C ASP A 359 10.77 -8.54 -3.36
N TRP A 360 10.08 -9.53 -2.81
CA TRP A 360 9.60 -10.66 -3.59
C TRP A 360 8.51 -10.24 -4.56
N SER A 361 8.46 -10.90 -5.71
CA SER A 361 7.40 -10.71 -6.70
C SER A 361 7.07 -12.02 -7.38
N ASN A 362 5.79 -12.29 -7.60
CA ASN A 362 5.29 -13.47 -8.31
C ASN A 362 5.48 -13.40 -9.84
N GLN A 363 6.14 -12.35 -10.34
CA GLN A 363 6.41 -12.19 -11.76
C GLN A 363 7.36 -13.28 -12.28
N LYS A 364 7.57 -13.30 -13.60
CA LYS A 364 8.38 -14.33 -14.30
C LYS A 364 9.70 -14.64 -13.59
N TYR A 365 10.39 -13.64 -13.06
CA TYR A 365 11.69 -13.83 -12.44
C TYR A 365 11.62 -14.41 -11.03
N GLY A 366 10.61 -14.06 -10.22
CA GLY A 366 10.45 -14.68 -8.90
C GLY A 366 10.15 -16.16 -8.99
N ASN A 367 9.31 -16.58 -9.94
CA ASN A 367 9.06 -18.01 -10.20
C ASN A 367 10.35 -18.76 -10.59
N LEU A 368 11.19 -18.18 -11.44
CA LEU A 368 12.46 -18.81 -11.83
C LEU A 368 13.43 -18.90 -10.65
N LEU A 369 13.48 -17.88 -9.79
CA LEU A 369 14.29 -17.91 -8.57
C LEU A 369 13.78 -18.94 -7.56
N ASN A 370 12.47 -19.08 -7.39
CA ASN A 370 11.89 -20.08 -6.50
C ASN A 370 12.19 -21.51 -6.99
N LEU A 371 12.05 -21.78 -8.28
CA LEU A 371 12.51 -23.07 -8.83
C LEU A 371 14.00 -23.32 -8.55
N ARG A 372 14.84 -22.28 -8.62
CA ARG A 372 16.27 -22.37 -8.29
C ARG A 372 16.54 -22.58 -6.80
N LEU A 373 15.67 -22.08 -5.92
CA LEU A 373 15.78 -22.26 -4.47
C LEU A 373 15.73 -23.74 -4.06
N VAL A 374 14.95 -24.56 -4.77
CA VAL A 374 14.81 -26.01 -4.50
C VAL A 374 16.18 -26.71 -4.50
N ASP A 375 17.04 -26.38 -5.46
CA ASP A 375 18.39 -26.97 -5.60
C ASP A 375 19.28 -26.72 -4.37
N THR A 376 18.96 -25.70 -3.57
CA THR A 376 19.73 -25.30 -2.39
C THR A 376 19.27 -26.00 -1.12
N GLN A 377 18.13 -26.72 -1.16
CA GLN A 377 17.53 -27.43 -0.03
C GLN A 377 17.51 -26.57 1.26
N PRO A 378 16.85 -25.40 1.27
CA PRO A 378 16.84 -24.50 2.42
C PRO A 378 16.18 -25.15 3.63
N ASP A 379 16.82 -25.07 4.80
CA ASP A 379 16.20 -25.45 6.07
C ASP A 379 15.28 -24.33 6.59
N ILE A 380 15.54 -23.07 6.19
CA ILE A 380 14.78 -21.89 6.58
C ILE A 380 14.90 -20.79 5.50
N ILE A 381 13.86 -19.95 5.37
CA ILE A 381 13.84 -18.81 4.45
C ILE A 381 13.61 -17.51 5.24
N LEU A 382 14.46 -16.51 5.03
CA LEU A 382 14.37 -15.18 5.63
C LEU A 382 13.93 -14.15 4.58
N PHE A 383 12.90 -13.35 4.85
CA PHE A 383 12.58 -12.16 4.04
C PHE A 383 12.82 -10.89 4.83
N GLY A 384 13.64 -9.99 4.31
CA GLY A 384 13.87 -8.69 4.91
C GLY A 384 12.91 -7.62 4.38
N GLY A 385 11.61 -7.89 4.39
CA GLY A 385 10.55 -6.94 4.01
C GLY A 385 10.16 -6.93 2.53
N ASN A 386 9.04 -6.25 2.26
CA ASN A 386 8.33 -6.23 0.98
C ASN A 386 8.04 -7.65 0.49
N ILE A 387 7.23 -8.36 1.26
CA ILE A 387 7.01 -9.80 1.13
C ILE A 387 5.98 -10.07 0.04
N ALA A 388 4.73 -9.64 0.27
CA ALA A 388 3.63 -9.93 -0.65
C ALA A 388 3.29 -8.73 -1.57
N GLN A 389 3.80 -7.53 -1.29
CA GLN A 389 3.48 -6.30 -2.04
C GLN A 389 2.01 -5.88 -1.95
N ASP A 390 1.38 -6.11 -0.80
CA ASP A 390 -0.02 -5.75 -0.50
C ASP A 390 -0.24 -4.28 -0.12
N ASN A 391 0.85 -3.51 0.00
CA ASN A 391 0.84 -2.10 0.40
C ASN A 391 0.24 -1.85 1.79
N GLY A 392 0.24 -2.85 2.67
CA GLY A 392 -0.42 -2.78 3.97
C GLY A 392 -1.94 -2.61 3.86
N MET A 393 -2.53 -3.00 2.73
CA MET A 393 -3.97 -2.96 2.50
C MET A 393 -4.55 -4.36 2.73
N LYS A 394 -5.36 -4.57 3.78
CA LYS A 394 -5.97 -5.89 4.05
C LYS A 394 -6.80 -6.43 2.88
N ASN A 395 -7.40 -5.54 2.11
CA ASN A 395 -8.19 -5.87 0.92
C ASN A 395 -7.33 -6.37 -0.25
N CYS A 396 -6.01 -6.25 -0.16
CA CYS A 396 -5.05 -6.87 -1.08
C CYS A 396 -4.62 -8.28 -0.65
N TYR A 397 -5.41 -8.97 0.18
CA TYR A 397 -5.14 -10.33 0.68
C TYR A 397 -4.70 -11.34 -0.39
N HIS A 398 -5.18 -11.20 -1.63
CA HIS A 398 -4.77 -12.06 -2.75
C HIS A 398 -3.26 -12.06 -3.00
N GLN A 399 -2.55 -10.97 -2.66
CA GLN A 399 -1.09 -10.94 -2.74
C GLN A 399 -0.43 -12.00 -1.86
N TRP A 400 -0.92 -12.14 -0.63
CA TRP A 400 -0.41 -13.12 0.31
C TRP A 400 -0.80 -14.54 -0.09
N ASP A 401 -1.98 -14.75 -0.67
CA ASP A 401 -2.39 -16.05 -1.23
C ASP A 401 -1.46 -16.47 -2.38
N ILE A 402 -1.15 -15.52 -3.26
CA ILE A 402 -0.21 -15.74 -4.36
C ILE A 402 1.19 -16.07 -3.80
N PHE A 403 1.66 -15.33 -2.80
CA PHE A 403 2.93 -15.61 -2.11
C PHE A 403 2.95 -17.03 -1.53
N LEU A 404 2.01 -17.36 -0.67
CA LEU A 404 1.94 -18.66 0.01
C LEU A 404 1.83 -19.80 -0.99
N ASN A 405 0.90 -19.70 -1.95
CA ASN A 405 0.73 -20.72 -2.99
C ASN A 405 2.01 -20.93 -3.81
N ASN A 406 2.78 -19.87 -4.06
CA ASN A 406 4.05 -20.00 -4.79
C ASN A 406 5.06 -20.87 -4.04
N PHE A 407 5.24 -20.63 -2.74
CA PHE A 407 6.16 -21.42 -1.92
C PHE A 407 5.64 -22.83 -1.67
N GLU A 408 4.34 -22.99 -1.41
CA GLU A 408 3.74 -24.31 -1.20
C GLU A 408 3.87 -25.20 -2.44
N THR A 409 3.58 -24.65 -3.63
CA THR A 409 3.57 -25.43 -4.87
C THR A 409 4.96 -25.63 -5.47
N GLN A 410 5.86 -24.64 -5.38
CA GLN A 410 7.17 -24.73 -6.02
C GLN A 410 8.26 -25.25 -5.08
N ILE A 411 8.20 -24.92 -3.78
CA ILE A 411 9.26 -25.25 -2.82
C ILE A 411 8.86 -26.41 -1.93
N PHE A 412 7.75 -26.29 -1.20
CA PHE A 412 7.42 -27.26 -0.15
C PHE A 412 7.07 -28.62 -0.73
N GLN A 413 6.34 -28.64 -1.85
CA GLN A 413 6.07 -29.88 -2.58
C GLN A 413 7.35 -30.52 -3.15
N ALA A 414 8.25 -29.72 -3.72
CA ALA A 414 9.50 -30.23 -4.30
C ALA A 414 10.46 -30.79 -3.24
N LEU A 415 10.47 -30.20 -2.04
CA LEU A 415 11.27 -30.65 -0.90
C LEU A 415 10.57 -31.70 -0.02
N ASP A 416 9.30 -32.02 -0.30
CA ASP A 416 8.44 -32.88 0.52
C ASP A 416 8.42 -32.49 2.02
N ARG A 417 8.49 -31.19 2.29
CA ARG A 417 8.37 -30.61 3.63
C ARG A 417 8.09 -29.11 3.57
N VAL A 418 7.44 -28.60 4.60
CA VAL A 418 7.31 -27.17 4.87
C VAL A 418 8.68 -26.62 5.27
N VAL A 419 9.06 -25.49 4.66
CA VAL A 419 10.22 -24.70 5.05
C VAL A 419 9.73 -23.46 5.82
N PRO A 420 10.16 -23.24 7.07
CA PRO A 420 9.69 -22.13 7.87
C PRO A 420 10.21 -20.78 7.35
N PHE A 421 9.41 -19.73 7.61
CA PHE A 421 9.76 -18.34 7.32
C PHE A 421 10.13 -17.55 8.58
N ILE A 422 11.07 -16.61 8.43
CA ILE A 422 11.28 -15.47 9.31
C ILE A 422 11.17 -14.20 8.48
N PHE A 423 10.48 -13.19 9.00
CA PHE A 423 10.23 -11.93 8.30
C PHE A 423 10.81 -10.75 9.06
N SER A 424 11.35 -9.76 8.36
CA SER A 424 11.33 -8.37 8.81
C SER A 424 10.25 -7.62 8.03
N ILE A 425 9.81 -6.48 8.55
CA ILE A 425 8.84 -5.64 7.87
C ILE A 425 9.53 -4.68 6.89
N GLY A 426 8.87 -4.40 5.76
CA GLY A 426 9.22 -3.36 4.80
C GLY A 426 8.09 -2.35 4.60
N ASN A 427 8.34 -1.35 3.74
CA ASN A 427 7.40 -0.26 3.52
C ASN A 427 6.08 -0.73 2.91
N ARG A 428 6.14 -1.76 2.05
CA ARG A 428 4.97 -2.32 1.38
C ARG A 428 4.15 -3.24 2.29
N ASP A 429 4.73 -3.80 3.35
CA ASP A 429 4.01 -4.75 4.22
C ASP A 429 3.06 -4.03 5.20
N ILE A 430 3.36 -2.78 5.53
CA ILE A 430 2.55 -1.97 6.44
C ILE A 430 1.97 -0.71 5.79
N GLY A 431 2.41 -0.42 4.56
CA GLY A 431 1.97 0.72 3.76
C GLY A 431 2.50 2.07 4.24
N LEU A 432 3.69 2.14 4.82
CA LEU A 432 4.29 3.39 5.31
C LEU A 432 5.74 3.54 4.84
N ASN A 433 6.20 4.77 4.68
CA ASN A 433 7.62 5.04 4.51
C ASN A 433 8.35 5.12 5.86
N SER A 434 9.66 4.85 5.86
CA SER A 434 10.51 4.87 7.05
C SER A 434 10.66 6.28 7.66
N LEU A 435 10.84 6.35 8.97
CA LEU A 435 11.09 7.55 9.78
C LEU A 435 10.00 8.64 9.69
N LYS A 436 8.77 8.28 9.31
CA LYS A 436 7.67 9.25 9.22
C LYS A 436 7.10 9.68 10.58
N ASN A 437 7.64 9.19 11.71
CA ASN A 437 7.27 9.56 13.08
C ASN A 437 5.75 9.50 13.35
N TYR A 438 5.04 8.55 12.74
CA TYR A 438 3.64 8.33 13.10
C TYR A 438 3.59 7.63 14.46
N ASN A 439 2.85 8.21 15.41
CA ASN A 439 2.56 7.55 16.69
C ASN A 439 1.48 6.48 16.48
N LEU A 440 1.82 5.43 15.74
CA LEU A 440 0.89 4.38 15.35
C LEU A 440 0.67 3.45 16.53
N THR A 441 -0.54 3.51 17.07
CA THR A 441 -1.07 2.38 17.82
C THR A 441 -1.78 1.49 16.80
N ILE A 442 -1.44 0.20 16.73
CA ILE A 442 -2.23 -0.79 15.99
C ILE A 442 -3.52 -0.98 16.82
N ILE A 443 -4.50 -0.09 16.63
CA ILE A 443 -5.77 -0.10 17.37
C ILE A 443 -6.75 -1.10 16.76
N ASP A 444 -6.62 -1.38 15.46
CA ASP A 444 -7.39 -2.44 14.80
C ASP A 444 -6.89 -3.80 15.31
N GLU A 445 -7.78 -4.55 15.96
CA GLU A 445 -7.49 -5.92 16.45
C GLU A 445 -7.01 -6.86 15.34
N THR A 446 -7.16 -6.48 14.06
CA THR A 446 -6.72 -7.26 12.90
C THR A 446 -5.33 -6.89 12.36
N GLY A 447 -4.85 -5.65 12.56
CA GLY A 447 -3.53 -5.16 12.10
C GLY A 447 -3.19 -5.41 10.61
N PRO A 448 -2.01 -4.98 10.13
CA PRO A 448 -1.49 -5.45 8.84
C PRO A 448 -1.49 -6.98 8.75
N LEU A 449 -1.76 -7.54 7.56
CA LEU A 449 -1.86 -9.00 7.38
C LEU A 449 -0.60 -9.74 7.82
N ILE A 450 0.57 -9.10 7.71
CA ILE A 450 1.83 -9.66 8.22
C ILE A 450 1.76 -9.97 9.72
N PHE A 451 1.13 -9.11 10.53
CA PHE A 451 1.02 -9.31 11.97
C PHE A 451 -0.08 -10.27 12.34
N SER A 452 -1.19 -10.33 11.60
CA SER A 452 -2.28 -11.27 11.91
C SER A 452 -1.94 -12.70 11.51
N TRP A 453 -1.36 -12.90 10.32
CA TRP A 453 -1.12 -14.22 9.76
C TRP A 453 0.21 -14.86 10.14
N PHE A 454 1.22 -14.06 10.52
CA PHE A 454 2.59 -14.56 10.68
C PHE A 454 3.19 -14.19 12.04
N PRO A 455 2.83 -14.90 13.13
CA PRO A 455 3.51 -14.71 14.40
C PRO A 455 4.99 -15.11 14.30
N GLN A 456 5.87 -14.26 14.83
CA GLN A 456 7.33 -14.43 14.80
C GLN A 456 7.96 -14.50 16.19
N ASN A 457 7.15 -14.39 17.24
CA ASN A 457 7.62 -14.31 18.62
C ASN A 457 6.61 -14.92 19.57
N THR A 458 7.04 -15.20 20.79
CA THR A 458 6.16 -15.63 21.87
C THR A 458 6.06 -14.55 22.96
N LEU A 459 4.97 -14.60 23.72
CA LEU A 459 4.81 -13.84 24.95
C LEU A 459 4.47 -14.84 26.05
N ASN A 460 5.35 -15.00 27.03
CA ASN A 460 5.22 -16.00 28.09
C ASN A 460 4.99 -17.43 27.54
N ASN A 461 5.73 -17.84 26.51
CA ASN A 461 5.59 -19.13 25.82
C ASN A 461 4.21 -19.35 25.16
N GLN A 462 3.48 -18.28 24.85
CA GLN A 462 2.20 -18.33 24.14
C GLN A 462 2.25 -17.49 22.87
N ILE A 463 1.30 -17.73 21.97
CA ILE A 463 1.09 -16.90 20.78
C ILE A 463 0.63 -15.52 21.27
N PRO A 464 1.38 -14.43 20.98
CA PRO A 464 0.97 -13.09 21.40
C PRO A 464 -0.32 -12.66 20.68
N PRO A 465 -1.22 -11.93 21.37
CA PRO A 465 -2.29 -11.18 20.71
C PRO A 465 -1.73 -10.30 19.59
N ILE A 466 -2.47 -10.15 18.49
CA ILE A 466 -2.01 -9.42 17.28
C ILE A 466 -1.51 -8.01 17.63
N SER A 467 -2.25 -7.28 18.47
CA SER A 467 -1.90 -5.93 18.92
C SER A 467 -0.61 -5.82 19.75
N SER A 468 -0.08 -6.95 20.23
CA SER A 468 1.15 -7.02 21.02
C SER A 468 2.35 -7.60 20.26
N ARG A 469 2.18 -7.99 19.00
CA ARG A 469 3.27 -8.53 18.17
C ARG A 469 4.20 -7.38 17.76
N PRO A 470 5.50 -7.43 18.11
CA PRO A 470 6.45 -6.38 17.76
C PRO A 470 6.83 -6.45 16.27
N SER A 471 7.22 -5.31 15.70
CA SER A 471 7.80 -5.24 14.35
C SER A 471 9.26 -5.70 14.27
N TYR A 472 9.88 -5.97 15.41
CA TYR A 472 11.25 -6.46 15.54
C TYR A 472 11.28 -7.66 16.49
N HIS A 473 12.13 -8.64 16.18
CA HIS A 473 12.24 -9.89 16.95
C HIS A 473 13.58 -10.59 16.65
N TYR A 474 13.88 -11.66 17.39
CA TYR A 474 15.12 -12.42 17.22
C TYR A 474 14.85 -13.92 17.12
N HIS A 475 15.77 -14.65 16.48
CA HIS A 475 15.70 -16.11 16.37
C HIS A 475 17.07 -16.74 16.48
N LEU A 476 17.18 -17.79 17.29
CA LEU A 476 18.39 -18.59 17.44
C LEU A 476 18.43 -19.66 16.36
N ILE A 477 19.44 -19.67 15.49
CA ILE A 477 19.61 -20.64 14.40
C ILE A 477 20.98 -21.29 14.55
N GLY A 478 21.04 -22.53 15.05
CA GLY A 478 22.33 -23.17 15.30
C GLY A 478 23.21 -22.34 16.25
N ASN A 479 24.36 -21.87 15.77
CA ASN A 479 25.29 -21.00 16.50
C ASN A 479 25.17 -19.49 16.16
N ILE A 480 24.18 -19.10 15.35
CA ILE A 480 23.91 -17.70 15.00
C ILE A 480 22.58 -17.22 15.62
N ILE A 481 22.47 -15.91 15.82
CA ILE A 481 21.24 -15.21 16.19
C ILE A 481 20.90 -14.21 15.08
N ILE A 482 19.69 -14.31 14.54
CA ILE A 482 19.14 -13.36 13.59
C ILE A 482 18.35 -12.31 14.35
N PHE A 483 18.65 -11.04 14.13
CA PHE A 483 17.85 -9.89 14.54
C PHE A 483 17.04 -9.40 13.35
N ALA A 484 15.74 -9.68 13.31
CA ALA A 484 14.83 -9.06 12.36
C ALA A 484 14.43 -7.68 12.91
N LEU A 485 14.90 -6.62 12.27
CA LEU A 485 14.77 -5.25 12.75
C LEU A 485 13.80 -4.45 11.91
N ASP A 486 13.18 -3.47 12.56
CA ASP A 486 12.32 -2.48 11.94
C ASP A 486 13.15 -1.26 11.55
N SER A 487 13.22 -0.99 10.25
CA SER A 487 14.00 0.13 9.68
C SER A 487 13.33 1.51 9.82
N GLY A 488 12.62 1.75 10.93
CA GLY A 488 11.95 3.02 11.20
C GLY A 488 10.52 3.11 10.66
N TYR A 489 9.88 2.00 10.35
CA TYR A 489 8.52 1.96 9.81
C TYR A 489 7.45 2.09 10.89
N ILE A 490 7.54 1.26 11.92
CA ILE A 490 6.71 1.36 13.14
C ILE A 490 7.57 1.83 14.31
N MET A 491 8.76 1.25 14.45
CA MET A 491 9.68 1.46 15.55
C MET A 491 10.98 2.09 15.05
N ASN A 492 11.46 3.12 15.75
CA ASN A 492 12.69 3.82 15.40
C ASN A 492 13.94 2.96 15.62
N TYR A 493 15.04 3.37 14.99
CA TYR A 493 16.36 2.71 15.09
C TYR A 493 16.92 2.75 16.53
N ASP A 494 16.57 3.78 17.30
CA ASP A 494 16.97 4.02 18.68
C ASP A 494 15.87 3.60 19.69
N GLY A 495 15.98 4.11 20.92
CA GLY A 495 14.96 3.91 21.96
C GLY A 495 14.71 2.42 22.27
N ALA A 496 13.43 2.03 22.29
CA ALA A 496 13.01 0.70 22.73
C ALA A 496 13.63 -0.44 21.91
N GLN A 497 13.75 -0.29 20.59
CA GLN A 497 14.34 -1.31 19.73
C GLN A 497 15.84 -1.47 20.04
N LEU A 498 16.59 -0.38 20.16
CA LEU A 498 18.03 -0.45 20.49
C LEU A 498 18.29 -1.00 21.90
N GLU A 499 17.50 -0.61 22.90
CA GLU A 499 17.61 -1.15 24.25
C GLU A 499 17.25 -2.64 24.30
N TRP A 500 16.24 -3.06 23.54
CA TRP A 500 15.93 -4.48 23.36
C TRP A 500 17.10 -5.23 22.72
N MET A 501 17.70 -4.71 21.65
CA MET A 501 18.88 -5.31 21.02
C MET A 501 20.03 -5.48 22.02
N LYS A 502 20.33 -4.44 22.82
CA LYS A 502 21.34 -4.49 23.90
C LYS A 502 21.07 -5.62 24.89
N ASN A 503 19.82 -5.84 25.28
CA ASN A 503 19.46 -6.92 26.21
C ASN A 503 19.69 -8.29 25.57
N ILE A 504 19.25 -8.49 24.33
CA ILE A 504 19.37 -9.78 23.63
C ILE A 504 20.83 -10.12 23.33
N VAL A 505 21.67 -9.18 22.87
CA VAL A 505 23.10 -9.47 22.65
C VAL A 505 23.83 -9.83 23.94
N ASN A 506 23.42 -9.25 25.07
CA ASN A 506 23.97 -9.58 26.39
C ASN A 506 23.48 -10.93 26.92
N GLN A 507 22.27 -11.35 26.55
CA GLN A 507 21.74 -12.67 26.88
C GLN A 507 22.41 -13.78 26.06
N TYR A 508 22.69 -13.51 24.77
CA TYR A 508 23.23 -14.49 23.82
C TYR A 508 24.64 -14.13 23.35
N LYS A 509 25.54 -13.83 24.29
CA LYS A 509 26.94 -13.41 24.00
C LYS A 509 27.68 -14.43 23.13
N ASP A 510 27.45 -15.71 23.37
CA ASP A 510 28.13 -16.80 22.67
C ASP A 510 27.53 -17.15 21.30
N TYR A 511 26.63 -16.34 20.74
CA TYR A 511 26.07 -16.50 19.39
C TYR A 511 26.67 -15.48 18.43
N TYR A 512 26.86 -15.86 17.17
CA TYR A 512 27.24 -14.91 16.11
C TYR A 512 26.01 -14.10 15.67
N LYS A 513 26.14 -12.78 15.57
CA LYS A 513 25.00 -11.88 15.37
C LYS A 513 24.85 -11.53 13.90
N VAL A 514 23.64 -11.69 13.36
CA VAL A 514 23.28 -11.28 12.00
C VAL A 514 22.08 -10.35 12.09
N ALA A 515 22.11 -9.22 11.39
CA ALA A 515 20.96 -8.34 11.26
C ALA A 515 20.20 -8.63 9.95
N LEU A 516 18.88 -8.57 9.99
CA LEU A 516 17.96 -8.66 8.85
C LEU A 516 17.03 -7.46 8.92
N TYR A 517 17.06 -6.61 7.91
CA TYR A 517 16.19 -5.44 7.86
C TYR A 517 15.93 -4.98 6.43
N HIS A 518 14.94 -4.11 6.27
CA HIS A 518 14.47 -3.75 4.95
C HIS A 518 15.25 -2.58 4.35
N TYR A 519 15.26 -1.41 4.99
CA TYR A 519 15.90 -0.21 4.44
C TYR A 519 17.43 -0.26 4.61
N PRO A 520 18.23 -0.22 3.53
CA PRO A 520 19.67 -0.40 3.61
C PRO A 520 20.37 0.81 4.25
N ILE A 521 21.33 0.54 5.12
CA ILE A 521 22.28 1.51 5.63
C ILE A 521 23.29 1.87 4.54
N PHE A 522 23.77 0.88 3.77
CA PHE A 522 24.73 1.10 2.68
C PHE A 522 24.14 0.80 1.30
N PRO A 523 23.10 1.53 0.84
CA PRO A 523 22.45 1.24 -0.44
C PRO A 523 23.44 1.27 -1.61
N ALA A 524 23.30 0.33 -2.55
CA ALA A 524 23.98 0.33 -3.85
C ALA A 524 23.54 1.52 -4.71
N CYS A 525 22.27 1.90 -4.58
CA CYS A 525 21.65 2.96 -5.36
C CYS A 525 20.93 3.96 -4.47
N LEU A 526 21.18 5.23 -4.77
CA LEU A 526 20.46 6.35 -4.18
C LEU A 526 19.33 6.69 -5.15
N PHE A 527 18.08 6.54 -4.71
CA PHE A 527 16.95 7.05 -5.46
C PHE A 527 16.83 8.56 -5.22
N ASP A 528 16.67 9.32 -6.30
CA ASP A 528 16.43 10.77 -6.24
C ASP A 528 14.94 11.04 -5.97
N ASP A 529 14.40 10.39 -4.94
CA ASP A 529 12.97 10.44 -4.70
C ASP A 529 12.66 11.32 -3.51
N LYS A 530 12.61 12.63 -3.78
CA LYS A 530 11.87 13.60 -2.94
C LYS A 530 10.41 13.21 -2.67
N LYS A 531 9.90 12.11 -3.26
CA LYS A 531 8.50 11.68 -3.21
C LYS A 531 8.22 10.52 -2.26
N TRP A 532 9.15 9.60 -1.98
CA TRP A 532 8.80 8.35 -1.28
C TRP A 532 9.80 7.89 -0.22
N ASP A 533 11.08 8.26 -0.31
CA ASP A 533 12.07 7.92 0.69
C ASP A 533 12.38 9.11 1.60
N SER A 534 12.46 8.86 2.91
CA SER A 534 13.07 9.82 3.83
C SER A 534 14.58 9.77 3.57
N PRO A 535 15.23 10.83 3.05
CA PRO A 535 16.66 10.85 2.75
C PRO A 535 17.56 10.58 3.97
N ASN A 536 16.98 10.44 5.16
CA ASN A 536 17.67 10.32 6.43
C ASN A 536 17.73 8.88 6.97
N SER A 537 16.99 7.90 6.43
CA SER A 537 16.94 6.55 7.01
C SER A 537 18.30 5.84 7.02
N SER A 538 19.03 5.84 5.89
CA SER A 538 20.41 5.32 5.86
C SER A 538 21.31 6.07 6.84
N ALA A 539 21.22 7.41 6.91
CA ALA A 539 22.05 8.21 7.80
C ALA A 539 21.77 7.94 9.29
N VAL A 540 20.52 7.70 9.66
CA VAL A 540 20.12 7.33 11.03
C VAL A 540 20.65 5.93 11.37
N GLY A 541 20.48 4.95 10.49
CA GLY A 541 21.07 3.61 10.65
C GLY A 541 22.60 3.66 10.74
N GLU A 542 23.24 4.48 9.92
CA GLU A 542 24.69 4.72 9.94
C GLU A 542 25.19 5.25 11.30
N ASN A 543 24.40 6.08 11.98
CA ASN A 543 24.78 6.71 13.23
C ASN A 543 24.42 5.90 14.48
N ILE A 544 23.41 5.03 14.38
CA ILE A 544 22.88 4.28 15.53
C ILE A 544 23.24 2.79 15.46
N TRP A 545 22.93 2.12 14.36
CA TRP A 545 23.14 0.67 14.24
C TRP A 545 24.57 0.31 13.90
N ILE A 546 25.28 1.09 13.08
CA ILE A 546 26.68 0.75 12.74
C ILE A 546 27.58 0.73 13.99
N PRO A 547 27.58 1.75 14.87
CA PRO A 547 28.38 1.66 16.10
C PRO A 547 27.99 0.47 16.98
N PHE A 548 26.70 0.13 17.03
CA PHE A 548 26.22 -1.04 17.76
C PHE A 548 26.71 -2.35 17.14
N PHE A 549 26.62 -2.51 15.82
CA PHE A 549 27.09 -3.68 15.10
C PHE A 549 28.61 -3.86 15.25
N ASP A 550 29.36 -2.77 15.21
CA ASP A 550 30.81 -2.77 15.44
C ASP A 550 31.16 -3.14 16.89
N GLN A 551 30.44 -2.57 17.86
CA GLN A 551 30.64 -2.85 19.29
C GLN A 551 30.40 -4.33 19.62
N PHE A 552 29.37 -4.94 19.03
CA PHE A 552 28.98 -6.32 19.32
C PHE A 552 29.43 -7.33 18.26
N ASN A 553 30.34 -6.93 17.36
CA ASN A 553 30.94 -7.76 16.32
C ASN A 553 29.91 -8.56 15.51
N PHE A 554 28.91 -7.86 14.94
CA PHE A 554 27.99 -8.49 13.99
C PHE A 554 28.77 -9.08 12.82
N VAL A 555 28.38 -10.27 12.40
CA VAL A 555 29.07 -10.98 11.31
C VAL A 555 28.54 -10.52 9.96
N ALA A 556 27.22 -10.33 9.86
CA ALA A 556 26.57 -9.90 8.63
C ALA A 556 25.34 -9.03 8.91
N ALA A 557 24.98 -8.20 7.94
CA ALA A 557 23.74 -7.48 7.84
C ALA A 557 23.11 -7.76 6.46
N ILE A 558 21.87 -8.20 6.45
CA ILE A 558 21.08 -8.51 5.27
C ILE A 558 20.16 -7.32 5.02
N GLU A 559 20.37 -6.62 3.90
CA GLU A 559 19.68 -5.39 3.52
C GLU A 559 18.84 -5.57 2.25
N ASN A 560 17.79 -4.77 2.07
CA ASN A 560 16.81 -4.95 0.99
C ASN A 560 16.40 -3.60 0.35
N HIS A 561 15.17 -3.48 -0.12
CA HIS A 561 14.49 -2.27 -0.57
C HIS A 561 14.91 -1.72 -1.94
N THR A 562 16.22 -1.54 -2.19
CA THR A 562 16.69 -0.81 -3.38
C THR A 562 16.77 -1.64 -4.66
N LYS A 563 16.53 -2.95 -4.54
CA LYS A 563 16.44 -3.96 -5.60
C LYS A 563 17.70 -4.11 -6.45
N GLN A 564 18.87 -3.90 -5.86
CA GLN A 564 20.16 -4.09 -6.51
C GLN A 564 20.92 -5.25 -5.89
N PHE A 565 22.05 -5.60 -6.48
CA PHE A 565 22.95 -6.61 -5.91
C PHE A 565 24.21 -5.96 -5.36
N LYS A 566 24.50 -6.22 -4.09
CA LYS A 566 25.76 -5.84 -3.45
C LYS A 566 26.29 -6.89 -2.47
N ARG A 567 27.60 -6.82 -2.27
CA ARG A 567 28.29 -7.30 -1.07
C ARG A 567 29.43 -6.35 -0.73
N THR A 568 29.52 -5.92 0.52
CA THR A 568 30.66 -5.12 0.99
C THR A 568 31.87 -6.00 1.31
N TYR A 569 33.04 -5.37 1.37
CA TYR A 569 34.11 -5.90 2.21
C TYR A 569 33.63 -5.99 3.67
N PRO A 570 34.28 -6.79 4.53
CA PRO A 570 34.13 -6.64 5.97
C PRO A 570 34.49 -5.21 6.38
N ILE A 571 33.56 -4.51 7.03
CA ILE A 571 33.75 -3.11 7.43
C ILE A 571 33.53 -2.89 8.93
N LYS A 572 34.32 -1.97 9.49
CA LYS A 572 34.12 -1.36 10.80
C LYS A 572 34.32 0.14 10.68
N ASN A 573 33.53 0.92 11.40
CA ASN A 573 33.54 2.38 11.33
C ASN A 573 33.51 2.88 9.88
N LYS A 574 32.67 2.25 9.04
CA LYS A 574 32.48 2.54 7.61
C LYS A 574 33.75 2.37 6.73
N THR A 575 34.76 1.67 7.23
CA THR A 575 36.02 1.41 6.52
C THR A 575 36.35 -0.09 6.49
N LYS A 576 37.14 -0.54 5.52
CA LYS A 576 37.53 -1.95 5.41
C LYS A 576 38.30 -2.38 6.65
N ALA A 577 37.83 -3.42 7.32
CA ALA A 577 38.44 -3.94 8.53
C ALA A 577 38.23 -5.45 8.65
N GLN A 578 39.29 -6.21 8.92
CA GLN A 578 39.18 -7.64 9.17
C GLN A 578 38.28 -7.90 10.39
N GLY A 579 37.41 -8.92 10.30
CA GLY A 579 36.42 -9.21 11.34
C GLY A 579 35.33 -8.13 11.48
N GLY A 580 35.17 -7.27 10.48
CA GLY A 580 34.05 -6.33 10.38
C GLY A 580 32.77 -6.96 9.83
N THR A 581 31.66 -6.25 9.98
CA THR A 581 30.36 -6.68 9.46
C THR A 581 30.38 -6.65 7.94
N ILE A 582 29.85 -7.68 7.28
CA ILE A 582 29.57 -7.65 5.83
C ILE A 582 28.11 -7.24 5.61
N TYR A 583 27.84 -6.46 4.58
CA TYR A 583 26.49 -6.04 4.19
C TYR A 583 26.16 -6.70 2.86
N LEU A 584 25.04 -7.45 2.84
CA LEU A 584 24.62 -8.31 1.75
C LEU A 584 23.24 -7.86 1.26
N GLY A 585 23.00 -7.93 -0.05
CA GLY A 585 21.65 -7.80 -0.59
C GLY A 585 21.44 -6.50 -1.37
N ASP A 586 20.57 -5.63 -0.84
CA ASP A 586 19.66 -4.69 -1.52
C ASP A 586 18.37 -5.29 -2.09
N GLY A 587 18.12 -6.58 -1.87
CA GLY A 587 16.86 -7.24 -2.24
C GLY A 587 16.78 -7.55 -3.74
N ASN A 588 15.57 -7.72 -4.26
CA ASN A 588 15.23 -8.12 -5.64
C ASN A 588 14.98 -9.61 -5.86
N TRP A 589 14.17 -10.22 -5.00
CA TRP A 589 13.68 -11.59 -5.20
C TRP A 589 12.56 -11.65 -6.25
N GLY A 590 12.86 -11.23 -7.48
CA GLY A 590 11.96 -11.38 -8.63
C GLY A 590 11.23 -10.12 -9.06
N SER A 591 11.39 -9.01 -8.35
CA SER A 591 10.86 -7.71 -8.75
C SER A 591 11.50 -7.21 -10.05
N VAL A 592 10.76 -6.45 -10.86
CA VAL A 592 11.38 -5.65 -11.93
C VAL A 592 11.96 -4.41 -11.25
N SER A 593 13.23 -4.14 -11.52
CA SER A 593 13.96 -3.02 -10.97
C SER A 593 14.54 -2.18 -12.10
N GLU A 594 14.42 -0.87 -11.96
CA GLU A 594 15.06 0.08 -12.87
C GLU A 594 16.57 0.12 -12.61
N ASP A 595 17.31 0.57 -13.62
CA ASP A 595 18.74 0.83 -13.48
C ASP A 595 18.97 1.97 -12.50
N CYS A 596 20.09 1.88 -11.78
CA CYS A 596 20.49 2.88 -10.80
C CYS A 596 20.57 4.28 -11.40
N PHE A 597 19.74 5.21 -10.92
CA PHE A 597 19.85 6.63 -11.30
C PHE A 597 21.16 7.24 -10.83
N LYS A 598 21.54 6.96 -9.56
CA LYS A 598 22.79 7.40 -8.96
C LYS A 598 23.38 6.29 -8.08
N SER A 599 24.58 5.84 -8.43
CA SER A 599 25.32 4.90 -7.58
C SER A 599 25.65 5.53 -6.24
N SER A 600 25.69 4.69 -5.20
CA SER A 600 26.19 5.06 -3.88
C SER A 600 27.50 5.85 -3.94
N ASN A 601 27.63 6.87 -3.10
CA ASN A 601 28.89 7.61 -2.94
C ASN A 601 29.98 6.74 -2.26
N ASN A 602 29.60 5.64 -1.60
CA ASN A 602 30.49 4.76 -0.86
C ASN A 602 31.06 3.62 -1.72
N GLN A 603 31.36 3.84 -3.01
CA GLN A 603 31.80 2.76 -3.90
C GLN A 603 32.99 1.95 -3.37
N GLN A 604 33.84 2.56 -2.54
CA GLN A 604 35.05 1.95 -2.00
C GLN A 604 34.80 0.80 -1.01
N ILE A 605 33.61 0.72 -0.38
CA ILE A 605 33.28 -0.36 0.57
C ILE A 605 32.69 -1.59 -0.11
N PHE A 606 32.23 -1.49 -1.35
CA PHE A 606 31.67 -2.64 -2.07
C PHE A 606 32.77 -3.50 -2.67
N GLU A 607 32.71 -4.81 -2.40
CA GLU A 607 33.54 -5.80 -3.07
C GLU A 607 32.86 -6.33 -4.33
N LYS A 608 31.54 -6.50 -4.26
CA LYS A 608 30.66 -6.85 -5.37
C LYS A 608 29.54 -5.83 -5.45
N LEU A 609 29.27 -5.37 -6.66
CA LEU A 609 28.22 -4.39 -6.92
C LEU A 609 27.72 -4.59 -8.35
N ILE A 610 26.42 -4.77 -8.50
CA ILE A 610 25.73 -4.72 -9.79
C ILE A 610 24.58 -3.72 -9.61
N THR A 611 24.69 -2.58 -10.28
CA THR A 611 23.73 -1.46 -10.23
C THR A 611 22.68 -1.53 -11.33
N THR A 612 22.77 -2.53 -12.20
CA THR A 612 21.69 -2.87 -13.13
C THR A 612 20.75 -3.85 -12.46
N GLY A 613 19.47 -3.69 -12.69
CA GLY A 613 18.44 -4.51 -12.06
C GLY A 613 18.61 -6.01 -12.26
N ILE A 614 19.17 -6.72 -11.27
CA ILE A 614 19.41 -8.16 -11.35
C ILE A 614 18.69 -8.92 -10.22
N GLN A 615 17.78 -9.80 -10.62
CA GLN A 615 17.00 -10.60 -9.68
C GLN A 615 17.85 -11.72 -9.09
N HIS A 616 17.85 -11.82 -7.78
CA HIS A 616 18.62 -12.82 -7.04
C HIS A 616 18.03 -13.12 -5.67
N PHE A 617 18.53 -14.19 -5.07
CA PHE A 617 18.44 -14.45 -3.63
C PHE A 617 19.79 -14.97 -3.16
N TRP A 618 19.99 -15.01 -1.85
CA TRP A 618 21.20 -15.53 -1.24
C TRP A 618 20.92 -16.82 -0.48
N VAL A 619 21.96 -17.65 -0.36
CA VAL A 619 21.97 -18.79 0.57
C VAL A 619 23.23 -18.73 1.41
N ALA A 620 23.05 -18.80 2.72
CA ALA A 620 24.10 -18.98 3.70
C ALA A 620 24.11 -20.42 4.22
N ARG A 621 25.23 -21.11 4.02
CA ARG A 621 25.50 -22.43 4.62
C ARG A 621 26.24 -22.21 5.92
N VAL A 622 25.51 -22.33 7.03
CA VAL A 622 26.00 -22.02 8.38
C VAL A 622 26.54 -23.30 9.03
N SER A 623 27.80 -23.25 9.48
CA SER A 623 28.49 -24.34 10.17
C SER A 623 29.15 -23.82 11.45
N SER A 624 29.86 -24.69 12.19
CA SER A 624 30.47 -24.34 13.47
C SER A 624 31.44 -23.16 13.43
N ASP A 625 32.22 -23.06 12.35
CA ASP A 625 33.41 -22.20 12.23
C ASP A 625 33.37 -21.29 11.00
N LYS A 626 32.39 -21.46 10.12
CA LYS A 626 32.24 -20.59 8.93
C LYS A 626 30.80 -20.47 8.46
N ILE A 627 30.55 -19.39 7.74
CA ILE A 627 29.36 -19.22 6.90
C ILE A 627 29.83 -19.10 5.45
N ILE A 628 29.24 -19.89 4.56
CA ILE A 628 29.50 -19.82 3.11
C ILE A 628 28.29 -19.21 2.43
N TYR A 629 28.50 -18.12 1.69
CA TYR A 629 27.46 -17.39 1.00
C TYR A 629 27.52 -17.63 -0.51
N ASP A 630 26.36 -17.91 -1.09
CA ASP A 630 26.13 -17.94 -2.53
C ASP A 630 25.00 -16.96 -2.87
N ALA A 631 25.17 -16.17 -3.94
CA ALA A 631 24.11 -15.37 -4.53
C ALA A 631 23.70 -15.98 -5.87
N LEU A 632 22.45 -16.42 -5.96
CA LEU A 632 21.94 -17.15 -7.11
C LEU A 632 21.08 -16.22 -7.96
N SER A 633 21.34 -16.21 -9.27
CA SER A 633 20.48 -15.53 -10.24
C SER A 633 19.39 -16.47 -10.76
N LYS A 634 18.48 -15.93 -11.58
CA LYS A 634 17.46 -16.71 -12.29
C LYS A 634 18.03 -17.72 -13.29
N ASP A 635 19.27 -17.56 -13.73
CA ASP A 635 19.94 -18.52 -14.61
C ASP A 635 20.64 -19.59 -13.74
N PRO A 636 20.26 -20.87 -13.84
CA PRO A 636 20.85 -21.93 -13.02
C PRO A 636 22.36 -22.14 -13.26
N LYS A 637 22.92 -21.59 -14.34
CA LYS A 637 24.37 -21.65 -14.62
C LYS A 637 25.15 -20.50 -14.01
N TYR A 638 24.48 -19.47 -13.51
CA TYR A 638 25.13 -18.21 -13.13
C TYR A 638 24.89 -17.84 -11.66
N TYR A 639 26.00 -17.76 -10.94
CA TYR A 639 26.09 -17.20 -9.59
C TYR A 639 26.56 -15.76 -9.69
N LEU A 640 25.92 -14.84 -8.96
CA LEU A 640 26.39 -13.46 -8.82
C LEU A 640 27.57 -13.39 -7.85
N ASP A 641 27.54 -14.28 -6.85
CA ASP A 641 28.63 -14.57 -5.96
C ASP A 641 28.58 -16.04 -5.57
N LYS A 642 29.74 -16.66 -5.39
CA LYS A 642 29.82 -18.09 -5.12
C LYS A 642 30.94 -18.39 -4.15
N ASP A 643 30.63 -19.24 -3.17
CA ASP A 643 31.56 -19.74 -2.17
C ASP A 643 32.31 -18.61 -1.43
N TYR A 644 31.62 -17.50 -1.12
CA TYR A 644 32.18 -16.45 -0.27
C TYR A 644 32.21 -16.93 1.18
N ILE A 645 33.40 -17.06 1.78
CA ILE A 645 33.59 -17.67 3.10
C ILE A 645 33.85 -16.61 4.15
N GLN A 646 33.03 -16.60 5.20
CA GLN A 646 33.28 -15.85 6.43
C GLN A 646 33.72 -16.81 7.53
N ASN A 647 34.95 -16.64 8.04
CA ASN A 647 35.48 -17.46 9.13
C ASN A 647 34.99 -16.90 10.47
N LEU A 648 34.07 -17.61 11.11
CA LEU A 648 33.41 -17.18 12.34
C LEU A 648 34.38 -16.98 13.53
N PRO A 649 35.47 -17.76 13.73
CA PRO A 649 36.43 -17.50 14.80
C PRO A 649 37.11 -16.12 14.76
N GLN A 650 37.06 -15.41 13.63
CA GLN A 650 37.57 -14.04 13.52
C GLN A 650 36.68 -13.00 14.24
N TYR A 651 35.44 -13.36 14.53
CA TYR A 651 34.47 -12.52 15.22
C TYR A 651 34.48 -12.89 16.71
N ASN A 652 35.16 -12.09 17.52
CA ASN A 652 35.33 -12.38 18.94
C ASN A 652 33.99 -12.28 19.68
N LEU A 653 33.46 -13.43 20.12
CA LEU A 653 32.19 -13.53 20.86
C LEU A 653 32.27 -13.02 22.31
N LYS A 654 33.47 -12.86 22.88
CA LYS A 654 33.68 -12.59 24.31
C LYS A 654 33.71 -11.11 24.71
N GLN A 655 33.26 -10.20 23.85
CA GLN A 655 33.15 -8.77 24.18
C GLN A 655 31.82 -8.42 24.83
#